data_AF-A0A838VF81-F1
#
_entry.id   AF-A0A838VF81-F1
#
_cell.length_a   1.000
_cell.length_b   1.000
_cell.length_c   1.000
_cell.angle_alpha   90.00
_cell.angle_beta   90.00
_cell.angle_gamma   90.00
#
_symmetry.space_group_name_H-M   'P 1'
#
loop_
_entity.id
_entity.type
_entity.pdbx_description
1 polymer ?
#
loop_
_entity_poly.entity_id
_entity_poly.type
_entity_poly.pdbx_seq_one_letter_code
_entity_poly.pdbx_strand_id
1 'polypeptide(L)'
;MGVRSQLAKLLTREKKFTGWFKQAILLLVMSMWLLLLPLPAWAVPPPVERPVLTLELLQERLHTPTNLEGNITVDLRDMAINLRPENAEFRDAFYQLLRKELQRAGSKPLGLDLSNSLIQGDLIGSDLGLRSPSYGQALAPIFTPTEQEQLERDRLPRTHVEPRILITLPPTEMTVFRGALRLVQTRFNGQVQFNNTFFLQPVEAQGAIFTQQSAWNETRFSRLVNFSGASFRQDVRFQGSIFFAKADFNQTSFSESAYFQDSTFADTTNFQQASFKQAANFNYVQWQGKTDFSLVRFAEQALFAKATFQQFVLFIETAFEQAVTFREAQFNQSVNLQGARILSQADFSDARFATTANVNVSALNFNSDKAKILGNTGKIGKILTVPTLQGNENVIRNLVQNFRQLQQIPDANQLKYMSQRLRQGKLQLCLLDANNTEVSPTAWLLQAWDWLALSLLLLLSRCGTSVWLVLGVGMVAIAYFGLVFWLVDRFRRLHPQRIIPTTYETVCMIASFSILSLLGLIAIFRTAEQPWLTLGCLVLFIFPIPATLLIRLYQLGRYHDLMDVSYFTEDGTLRQLRLLIGRLPVIPRFPLFRERYPPILWNQRWNWLNYYDFSLNNLLRLGFNDIRLRDEHLPGIITTLAWYQWSLGLLYITLLLWTLSRTIPGVNLLIYLK
;
A
#
# COMPACT_ATOMS: atom_id res chain seq x y z
N MET A 1 -15.43 0.27 -72.80
CA MET A 1 -15.78 1.12 -71.64
C MET A 1 -14.81 1.02 -70.45
N GLY A 2 -13.83 0.09 -70.41
CA GLY A 2 -12.92 -0.09 -69.26
C GLY A 2 -11.69 0.84 -69.18
N VAL A 3 -11.22 1.41 -70.30
CA VAL A 3 -9.94 2.16 -70.32
C VAL A 3 -10.06 3.60 -69.83
N ARG A 4 -11.23 4.25 -69.98
CA ARG A 4 -11.46 5.62 -69.48
C ARG A 4 -11.59 5.72 -67.95
N SER A 5 -11.96 4.62 -67.28
CA SER A 5 -12.13 4.56 -65.81
C SER A 5 -10.79 4.51 -65.06
N GLN A 6 -9.79 3.81 -65.60
CA GLN A 6 -8.46 3.73 -64.99
C GLN A 6 -7.63 5.01 -65.17
N LEU A 7 -7.74 5.68 -66.32
CA LEU A 7 -7.08 6.97 -66.57
C LEU A 7 -7.62 8.09 -65.68
N ALA A 8 -8.92 8.12 -65.40
CA ALA A 8 -9.52 9.07 -64.46
C ALA A 8 -9.07 8.83 -63.00
N LYS A 9 -8.85 7.57 -62.61
CA LYS A 9 -8.32 7.22 -61.28
C LYS A 9 -6.83 7.53 -61.13
N LEU A 10 -6.03 7.44 -62.19
CA LEU A 10 -4.62 7.84 -62.16
C LEU A 10 -4.45 9.36 -62.10
N LEU A 11 -5.22 10.13 -62.87
CA LEU A 11 -5.18 11.60 -62.84
C LEU A 11 -5.71 12.20 -61.52
N THR A 12 -6.67 11.55 -60.86
CA THR A 12 -7.11 11.95 -59.51
C THR A 12 -6.12 11.56 -58.42
N ARG A 13 -5.35 10.48 -58.60
CA ARG A 13 -4.27 10.09 -57.69
C ARG A 13 -3.06 11.03 -57.81
N GLU A 14 -2.69 11.45 -59.03
CA GLU A 14 -1.67 12.49 -59.24
C GLU A 14 -2.09 13.86 -58.71
N LYS A 15 -3.36 14.26 -58.86
CA LYS A 15 -3.85 15.53 -58.26
C LYS A 15 -3.88 15.49 -56.72
N LYS A 16 -4.14 14.34 -56.11
CA LYS A 16 -4.02 14.17 -54.65
C LYS A 16 -2.57 14.08 -54.18
N PHE A 17 -1.69 13.44 -54.95
CA PHE A 17 -0.27 13.35 -54.62
C PHE A 17 0.42 14.71 -54.76
N THR A 18 0.09 15.50 -55.80
CA THR A 18 0.59 16.88 -55.94
C THR A 18 -0.02 17.83 -54.90
N GLY A 19 -1.27 17.61 -54.47
CA GLY A 19 -1.86 18.35 -53.35
C GLY A 19 -1.19 18.08 -52.02
N TRP A 20 -0.93 16.81 -51.69
CA TRP A 20 -0.27 16.42 -50.45
C TRP A 20 1.21 16.81 -50.45
N PHE A 21 1.89 16.71 -51.59
CA PHE A 21 3.28 17.15 -51.73
C PHE A 21 3.41 18.67 -51.64
N LYS A 22 2.47 19.44 -52.23
CA LYS A 22 2.41 20.90 -52.03
C LYS A 22 2.08 21.28 -50.59
N GLN A 23 1.19 20.54 -49.90
CA GLN A 23 0.90 20.76 -48.48
C GLN A 23 2.08 20.38 -47.59
N ALA A 24 2.80 19.31 -47.90
CA ALA A 24 4.00 18.90 -47.19
C ALA A 24 5.15 19.90 -47.40
N ILE A 25 5.36 20.39 -48.62
CA ILE A 25 6.33 21.46 -48.89
C ILE A 25 5.89 22.76 -48.23
N LEU A 26 4.60 23.11 -48.25
CA LEU A 26 4.10 24.31 -47.56
C LEU A 26 4.31 24.18 -46.04
N LEU A 27 4.06 23.01 -45.45
CA LEU A 27 4.30 22.71 -44.04
C LEU A 27 5.80 22.72 -43.69
N LEU A 28 6.66 22.24 -44.60
CA LEU A 28 8.10 22.19 -44.42
C LEU A 28 8.73 23.58 -44.61
N VAL A 29 8.21 24.38 -45.54
CA VAL A 29 8.57 25.80 -45.70
C VAL A 29 8.01 26.63 -44.54
N MET A 30 6.80 26.34 -44.03
CA MET A 30 6.27 26.96 -42.81
C MET A 30 7.09 26.57 -41.58
N SER A 31 7.51 25.31 -41.44
CA SER A 31 8.32 24.87 -40.31
C SER A 31 9.74 25.43 -40.40
N MET A 32 10.29 25.57 -41.61
CA MET A 32 11.58 26.24 -41.83
C MET A 32 11.47 27.75 -41.62
N TRP A 33 10.33 28.39 -41.95
CA TRP A 33 10.02 29.77 -41.58
C TRP A 33 9.79 29.94 -40.08
N LEU A 34 9.21 28.97 -39.39
CA LEU A 34 9.08 28.93 -37.93
C LEU A 34 10.42 28.70 -37.21
N LEU A 35 11.38 28.05 -37.88
CA LEU A 35 12.76 27.90 -37.42
C LEU A 35 13.65 29.12 -37.74
N LEU A 36 13.28 29.92 -38.75
CA LEU A 36 13.96 31.16 -39.15
C LEU A 36 13.33 32.42 -38.54
N LEU A 37 12.11 32.33 -38.02
CA LEU A 37 11.58 33.32 -37.08
C LEU A 37 12.49 33.24 -35.85
N PRO A 38 13.10 34.36 -35.39
CA PRO A 38 13.74 34.36 -34.11
C PRO A 38 12.67 33.88 -33.13
N LEU A 39 12.96 32.77 -32.43
CA LEU A 39 12.24 32.45 -31.19
C LEU A 39 12.13 33.78 -30.45
N PRO A 40 10.99 34.12 -29.82
CA PRO A 40 11.05 35.11 -28.76
C PRO A 40 12.06 34.51 -27.78
N ALA A 41 13.32 34.95 -27.89
CA ALA A 41 14.19 35.03 -26.75
C ALA A 41 13.25 35.63 -25.73
N TRP A 42 12.95 34.85 -24.68
CA TRP A 42 12.43 35.45 -23.48
C TRP A 42 13.46 36.54 -23.21
N ALA A 43 13.10 37.76 -23.57
CA ALA A 43 13.91 38.91 -23.27
C ALA A 43 14.09 38.74 -21.78
N VAL A 44 15.33 38.50 -21.36
CA VAL A 44 15.71 38.74 -19.98
C VAL A 44 15.09 40.10 -19.70
N PRO A 45 14.08 40.21 -18.80
CA PRO A 45 13.52 41.51 -18.50
C PRO A 45 14.72 42.42 -18.24
N PRO A 46 14.74 43.65 -18.81
CA PRO A 46 15.87 44.55 -18.64
C PRO A 46 16.25 44.51 -17.15
N PRO A 47 17.54 44.34 -16.80
CA PRO A 47 17.93 44.23 -15.41
C PRO A 47 17.27 45.41 -14.70
N VAL A 48 16.35 45.12 -13.77
CA VAL A 48 15.74 46.16 -12.96
C VAL A 48 16.91 46.88 -12.31
N GLU A 49 17.18 48.11 -12.75
CA GLU A 49 18.24 48.92 -12.18
C GLU A 49 17.79 49.27 -10.76
N ARG A 50 18.16 48.39 -9.83
CA ARG A 50 17.88 48.55 -8.42
C ARG A 50 18.86 49.59 -7.89
N PRO A 51 18.40 50.63 -7.18
CA PRO A 51 19.29 51.59 -6.55
C PRO A 51 20.23 50.86 -5.57
N VAL A 52 21.52 51.20 -5.61
CA VAL A 52 22.52 50.65 -4.68
C VAL A 52 22.26 51.23 -3.30
N LEU A 53 22.22 50.37 -2.29
CA LEU A 53 22.09 50.80 -0.90
C LEU A 53 23.39 51.47 -0.45
N THR A 54 23.35 52.79 -0.26
CA THR A 54 24.43 53.58 0.35
C THR A 54 24.28 53.60 1.88
N LEU A 55 25.37 53.89 2.60
CA LEU A 55 25.36 53.98 4.07
C LEU A 55 24.38 55.05 4.59
N GLU A 56 24.31 56.21 3.93
CA GLU A 56 23.41 57.31 4.28
C GLU A 56 21.94 56.88 4.19
N LEU A 57 21.56 56.29 3.05
CA LEU A 57 20.22 55.75 2.86
C LEU A 57 19.89 54.62 3.86
N LEU A 58 20.84 53.76 4.22
CA LEU A 58 20.62 52.75 5.26
C LEU A 58 20.31 53.41 6.62
N GLN A 59 21.07 54.44 7.00
CA GLN A 59 20.82 55.18 8.24
C GLN A 59 19.46 55.89 8.21
N GLU A 60 19.11 56.52 7.09
CA GLU A 60 17.79 57.13 6.89
C GLU A 60 16.67 56.11 7.11
N ARG A 61 16.72 54.95 6.44
CA ARG A 61 15.71 53.89 6.56
C ARG A 61 15.63 53.28 7.96
N LEU A 62 16.75 53.25 8.68
CA LEU A 62 16.79 52.81 10.09
C LEU A 62 16.12 53.83 11.03
N HIS A 63 16.21 55.13 10.72
CA HIS A 63 15.57 56.19 11.49
C HIS A 63 14.08 56.37 11.17
N THR A 64 13.63 55.95 9.98
CA THR A 64 12.23 56.02 9.54
C THR A 64 11.65 54.63 9.25
N PRO A 65 11.53 53.74 10.25
CA PRO A 65 10.97 52.42 10.01
C PRO A 65 9.48 52.50 9.66
N THR A 66 9.03 51.62 8.79
CA THR A 66 7.64 51.58 8.33
C THR A 66 6.81 50.63 9.20
N ASN A 67 5.51 50.87 9.30
CA ASN A 67 4.59 49.95 9.95
C ASN A 67 3.91 49.10 8.87
N LEU A 68 4.31 47.83 8.79
CA LEU A 68 3.74 46.83 7.88
C LEU A 68 2.94 45.84 8.71
N GLU A 69 1.63 45.80 8.52
CA GLU A 69 0.72 44.85 9.19
C GLU A 69 0.82 44.86 10.73
N GLY A 70 1.13 46.01 11.33
CA GLY A 70 1.27 46.17 12.78
C GLY A 70 2.70 45.93 13.31
N ASN A 71 3.63 45.53 12.45
CA ASN A 71 5.04 45.31 12.77
C ASN A 71 5.91 46.47 12.26
N ILE A 72 6.72 47.03 13.16
CA ILE A 72 7.72 48.05 12.79
C ILE A 72 8.86 47.35 12.05
N THR A 73 9.18 47.78 10.83
CA THR A 73 10.08 47.06 9.92
C THR A 73 11.02 48.04 9.20
N VAL A 74 12.29 47.68 9.09
CA VAL A 74 13.26 48.40 8.25
C VAL A 74 12.98 48.05 6.80
N ASP A 75 12.60 49.06 6.02
CA ASP A 75 12.27 48.91 4.61
C ASP A 75 13.51 49.06 3.73
N LEU A 76 14.06 47.92 3.28
CA LEU A 76 15.16 47.83 2.32
C LEU A 76 14.70 47.12 1.03
N ARG A 77 13.44 47.31 0.64
CA ARG A 77 12.87 46.73 -0.58
C ARG A 77 13.44 47.36 -1.85
N ASP A 78 13.47 46.57 -2.93
CA ASP A 78 13.89 46.97 -4.28
C ASP A 78 15.35 47.50 -4.35
N MET A 79 16.20 47.16 -3.37
CA MET A 79 17.58 47.66 -3.28
C MET A 79 18.61 46.67 -3.85
N ALA A 80 19.75 47.18 -4.32
CA ALA A 80 20.96 46.39 -4.53
C ALA A 80 21.91 46.57 -3.35
N ILE A 81 22.13 45.50 -2.57
CA ILE A 81 22.97 45.51 -1.37
C ILE A 81 24.27 44.75 -1.67
N ASN A 82 25.41 45.44 -1.63
CA ASN A 82 26.71 44.86 -1.95
C ASN A 82 27.52 44.52 -0.70
N LEU A 83 27.41 43.27 -0.25
CA LEU A 83 28.10 42.65 0.89
C LEU A 83 29.35 41.85 0.48
N ARG A 84 29.84 42.02 -0.74
CA ARG A 84 31.02 41.27 -1.20
C ARG A 84 32.29 41.68 -0.44
N PRO A 85 33.30 40.80 -0.34
CA PRO A 85 34.55 41.11 0.36
C PRO A 85 35.27 42.36 -0.15
N GLU A 86 35.12 42.71 -1.43
CA GLU A 86 35.72 43.93 -2.01
C GLU A 86 35.10 45.22 -1.45
N ASN A 87 33.91 45.13 -0.84
CA ASN A 87 33.19 46.25 -0.21
C ASN A 87 33.08 46.06 1.31
N ALA A 88 34.18 45.64 1.95
CA ALA A 88 34.23 45.28 3.37
C ALA A 88 33.79 46.43 4.29
N GLU A 89 34.16 47.68 3.99
CA GLU A 89 33.81 48.84 4.82
C GLU A 89 32.29 49.03 4.93
N PHE A 90 31.58 49.03 3.79
CA PHE A 90 30.12 49.10 3.77
C PHE A 90 29.49 47.86 4.39
N ARG A 91 30.00 46.66 4.08
CA ARG A 91 29.48 45.40 4.63
C ARG A 91 29.54 45.40 6.16
N ASP A 92 30.67 45.76 6.74
CA ASP A 92 30.88 45.74 8.18
C ASP A 92 30.01 46.83 8.85
N ALA A 93 29.91 48.02 8.25
CA ALA A 93 29.01 49.08 8.70
C ALA A 93 27.54 48.66 8.61
N PHE A 94 27.13 47.97 7.54
CA PHE A 94 25.78 47.43 7.35
C PHE A 94 25.40 46.49 8.49
N TYR A 95 26.28 45.52 8.82
CA TYR A 95 26.06 44.61 9.93
C TYR A 95 26.03 45.32 11.28
N GLN A 96 26.97 46.24 11.54
CA GLN A 96 27.02 46.99 12.79
C GLN A 96 25.77 47.84 13.04
N LEU A 97 25.30 48.58 12.02
CA LEU A 97 24.13 49.44 12.13
C LEU A 97 22.84 48.63 12.30
N LEU A 98 22.63 47.60 11.48
CA LEU A 98 21.46 46.73 11.62
C LEU A 98 21.46 46.02 12.98
N ARG A 99 22.61 45.48 13.39
CA ARG A 99 22.74 44.83 14.69
C ARG A 99 22.37 45.78 15.82
N LYS A 100 22.86 47.03 15.79
CA LYS A 100 22.58 48.03 16.82
C LYS A 100 21.07 48.31 16.97
N GLU A 101 20.34 48.48 15.86
CA GLU A 101 18.90 48.79 15.92
C GLU A 101 18.04 47.54 16.16
N LEU A 102 18.35 46.39 15.55
CA LEU A 102 17.62 45.13 15.77
C LEU A 102 17.80 44.60 17.21
N GLN A 103 18.92 44.92 17.85
CA GLN A 103 19.23 44.54 19.24
C GLN A 103 18.89 45.64 20.26
N ARG A 104 18.16 46.69 19.87
CA ARG A 104 17.89 47.82 20.76
C ARG A 104 16.87 47.47 21.86
N ALA A 105 17.28 47.68 23.11
CA ALA A 105 16.43 47.43 24.28
C ALA A 105 15.31 48.47 24.42
N GLY A 106 14.12 48.03 24.87
CA GLY A 106 13.00 48.90 25.24
C GLY A 106 12.11 49.42 24.09
N SER A 107 12.41 49.10 22.84
CA SER A 107 11.58 49.43 21.66
C SER A 107 10.83 48.19 21.14
N LYS A 108 9.71 48.39 20.41
CA LYS A 108 9.01 47.28 19.74
C LYS A 108 10.00 46.54 18.82
N PRO A 109 9.92 45.20 18.71
CA PRO A 109 10.85 44.43 17.91
C PRO A 109 10.80 44.87 16.46
N LEU A 110 11.97 45.21 15.91
CA LEU A 110 12.13 45.74 14.57
C LEU A 110 12.33 44.57 13.59
N GLY A 111 11.48 44.49 12.56
CA GLY A 111 11.62 43.55 11.45
C GLY A 111 12.57 44.04 10.36
N LEU A 112 12.86 43.18 9.39
CA LEU A 112 13.69 43.48 8.22
C LEU A 112 12.97 43.05 6.94
N ASP A 113 12.75 43.99 6.02
CA ASP A 113 12.17 43.74 4.71
C ASP A 113 13.20 43.97 3.59
N LEU A 114 13.58 42.88 2.93
CA LEU A 114 14.48 42.83 1.78
C LEU A 114 13.74 42.47 0.49
N SER A 115 12.40 42.58 0.46
CA SER A 115 11.61 42.11 -0.67
C SER A 115 12.03 42.78 -1.99
N ASN A 116 12.06 42.00 -3.07
CA ASN A 116 12.55 42.40 -4.40
C ASN A 116 14.02 42.84 -4.45
N SER A 117 14.81 42.68 -3.39
CA SER A 117 16.19 43.17 -3.35
C SER A 117 17.20 42.19 -3.97
N LEU A 118 18.36 42.72 -4.37
CA LEU A 118 19.51 41.95 -4.86
C LEU A 118 20.61 42.01 -3.80
N ILE A 119 20.93 40.87 -3.19
CA ILE A 119 22.03 40.76 -2.23
C ILE A 119 23.25 40.18 -2.95
N GLN A 120 24.32 40.95 -3.02
CA GLN A 120 25.59 40.53 -3.61
C GLN A 120 26.58 40.19 -2.49
N GLY A 121 27.20 39.01 -2.53
CA GLY A 121 28.02 38.52 -1.41
C GLY A 121 27.20 37.75 -0.37
N ASP A 122 27.87 37.31 0.68
CA ASP A 122 27.30 36.42 1.68
C ASP A 122 26.44 37.20 2.69
N LEU A 123 25.27 36.66 3.02
CA LEU A 123 24.40 37.15 4.08
C LEU A 123 24.48 36.22 5.30
N ILE A 124 25.28 36.61 6.28
CA ILE A 124 25.36 35.99 7.60
C ILE A 124 24.26 36.58 8.49
N GLY A 125 23.06 36.01 8.42
CA GLY A 125 21.92 36.47 9.19
C GLY A 125 22.01 36.15 10.68
N SER A 126 22.80 35.15 11.06
CA SER A 126 23.10 34.84 12.48
C SER A 126 23.83 35.98 13.21
N ASP A 127 24.48 36.91 12.51
CA ASP A 127 25.17 38.05 13.13
C ASP A 127 24.24 39.23 13.44
N LEU A 128 22.99 39.18 12.94
CA LEU A 128 22.01 40.26 13.11
C LEU A 128 21.18 40.11 14.40
N GLY A 129 20.94 38.88 14.86
CA GLY A 129 20.07 38.62 16.01
C GLY A 129 20.80 38.67 17.36
N LEU A 130 20.02 38.70 18.45
CA LEU A 130 20.52 38.75 19.83
C LEU A 130 21.07 37.38 20.25
N ARG A 131 22.29 37.34 20.78
CA ARG A 131 22.81 36.11 21.38
C ARG A 131 22.12 35.81 22.70
N SER A 132 21.64 34.59 22.84
CA SER A 132 20.92 34.10 24.02
C SER A 132 21.36 32.66 24.32
N PRO A 133 21.42 32.24 25.59
CA PRO A 133 21.71 30.85 25.94
C PRO A 133 20.56 29.93 25.50
N SER A 134 20.88 28.74 25.00
CA SER A 134 19.89 27.74 24.55
C SER A 134 19.07 27.12 25.67
N TYR A 135 19.62 27.03 26.88
CA TYR A 135 18.95 26.49 28.07
C TYR A 135 19.66 26.92 29.37
N GLY A 136 19.02 26.70 30.52
CA GLY A 136 19.64 26.70 31.86
C GLY A 136 19.96 28.08 32.47
N GLN A 137 20.23 29.09 31.65
CA GLN A 137 20.51 30.45 32.12
C GLN A 137 19.29 31.38 31.95
N ALA A 138 19.24 32.42 32.80
CA ALA A 138 18.22 33.45 32.72
C ALA A 138 18.28 34.15 31.35
N LEU A 139 17.11 34.30 30.72
CA LEU A 139 17.00 35.04 29.46
C LEU A 139 17.41 36.50 29.67
N ALA A 140 18.02 37.10 28.65
CA ALA A 140 18.41 38.49 28.72
C ALA A 140 17.17 39.38 28.99
N PRO A 141 17.27 40.41 29.87
CA PRO A 141 16.14 41.25 30.25
C PRO A 141 15.59 42.10 29.09
N ILE A 142 16.26 42.08 27.93
CA ILE A 142 15.83 42.74 26.70
C ILE A 142 14.55 42.16 26.09
N PHE A 143 14.25 40.88 26.37
CA PHE A 143 13.05 40.22 25.86
C PHE A 143 11.82 40.69 26.65
N THR A 144 10.73 41.01 25.93
CA THR A 144 9.44 41.30 26.58
C THR A 144 8.92 40.05 27.31
N PRO A 145 8.01 40.18 28.29
CA PRO A 145 7.45 39.02 29.00
C PRO A 145 6.85 37.98 28.04
N THR A 146 6.16 38.43 26.99
CA THR A 146 5.61 37.57 25.94
C THR A 146 6.68 36.83 25.12
N GLU A 147 7.80 37.50 24.81
CA GLU A 147 8.94 36.88 24.11
C GLU A 147 9.66 35.88 25.02
N GLN A 148 9.81 36.19 26.32
CA GLN A 148 10.38 35.27 27.30
C GLN A 148 9.54 34.00 27.41
N GLU A 149 8.22 34.14 27.55
CA GLU A 149 7.32 32.98 27.57
C GLU A 149 7.40 32.15 26.29
N GLN A 150 7.50 32.80 25.12
CA GLN A 150 7.67 32.10 23.83
C GLN A 150 9.01 31.36 23.76
N LEU A 151 10.10 32.03 24.14
CA LEU A 151 11.42 31.44 24.22
C LEU A 151 11.44 30.26 25.19
N GLU A 152 10.88 30.39 26.39
CA GLU A 152 10.82 29.28 27.37
C GLU A 152 10.08 28.06 26.84
N ARG A 153 8.95 28.26 26.15
CA ARG A 153 8.19 27.16 25.53
C ARG A 153 8.96 26.46 24.42
N ASP A 154 9.68 27.22 23.60
CA ASP A 154 10.17 26.76 22.29
C ASP A 154 11.70 26.54 22.26
N ARG A 155 12.46 26.98 23.28
CA ARG A 155 13.93 26.83 23.34
C ARG A 155 14.40 25.44 23.76
N LEU A 156 13.58 24.71 24.51
CA LEU A 156 13.92 23.36 24.94
C LEU A 156 14.02 22.42 23.73
N PRO A 157 15.08 21.60 23.61
CA PRO A 157 15.15 20.60 22.56
C PRO A 157 14.09 19.52 22.79
N ARG A 158 13.31 19.21 21.74
CA ARG A 158 12.41 18.05 21.73
C ARG A 158 13.19 16.77 21.40
N THR A 159 14.30 16.54 22.10
CA THR A 159 15.12 15.34 21.97
C THR A 159 14.63 14.23 22.90
N HIS A 160 14.93 12.97 22.56
CA HIS A 160 14.79 11.79 23.44
C HIS A 160 15.71 11.81 24.69
N VAL A 161 16.41 12.92 24.93
CA VAL A 161 17.35 13.09 26.05
C VAL A 161 16.57 13.62 27.26
N GLU A 162 16.69 12.94 28.40
CA GLU A 162 16.04 13.39 29.63
C GLU A 162 16.46 14.83 30.00
N PRO A 163 15.52 15.70 30.43
CA PRO A 163 15.81 17.09 30.78
C PRO A 163 16.94 17.26 31.82
N ARG A 164 17.19 16.24 32.64
CA ARG A 164 18.25 16.22 33.65
C ARG A 164 19.66 16.19 33.05
N ILE A 165 19.83 15.60 31.87
CA ILE A 165 21.13 15.49 31.17
C ILE A 165 21.45 16.80 30.42
N LEU A 166 20.43 17.55 29.99
CA LEU A 166 20.60 18.86 29.37
C LEU A 166 21.22 19.89 30.32
N ILE A 167 20.95 19.79 31.61
CA ILE A 167 21.47 20.72 32.63
C ILE A 167 22.98 20.53 32.86
N THR A 168 23.56 19.39 32.50
CA THR A 168 25.00 19.10 32.69
C THR A 168 25.88 19.42 31.48
N LEU A 169 25.29 19.75 30.33
CA LEU A 169 26.01 20.16 29.12
C LEU A 169 26.22 21.69 29.11
N PRO A 170 27.34 22.20 28.59
CA PRO A 170 27.55 23.64 28.45
C PRO A 170 26.50 24.24 27.48
N PRO A 171 25.79 25.33 27.86
CA PRO A 171 24.74 25.89 27.02
C PRO A 171 25.32 26.41 25.70
N THR A 172 24.75 25.97 24.59
CA THR A 172 25.08 26.49 23.27
C THR A 172 24.48 27.90 23.12
N GLU A 173 25.21 28.83 22.52
CA GLU A 173 24.64 30.13 22.17
C GLU A 173 23.73 29.99 20.95
N MET A 174 22.54 30.57 21.03
CA MET A 174 21.60 30.70 19.92
C MET A 174 21.35 32.16 19.60
N THR A 175 21.11 32.44 18.33
CA THR A 175 20.78 33.78 17.84
C THR A 175 19.27 33.95 17.86
N VAL A 176 18.74 35.01 18.47
CA VAL A 176 17.29 35.30 18.51
C VAL A 176 16.98 36.48 17.61
N PHE A 177 16.15 36.24 16.60
CA PHE A 177 15.64 37.26 15.71
C PHE A 177 14.20 37.62 16.13
N ARG A 178 14.02 38.83 16.64
CA ARG A 178 12.77 39.25 17.31
C ARG A 178 11.69 39.77 16.36
N GLY A 179 12.08 40.44 15.27
CA GLY A 179 11.15 40.99 14.27
C GLY A 179 10.86 40.02 13.13
N ALA A 180 9.91 40.37 12.27
CA ALA A 180 9.61 39.58 11.06
C ALA A 180 10.75 39.71 10.04
N LEU A 181 11.01 38.66 9.26
CA LEU A 181 11.99 38.66 8.18
C LEU A 181 11.28 38.44 6.85
N ARG A 182 11.30 39.45 5.97
CA ARG A 182 10.68 39.40 4.65
C ARG A 182 11.76 39.43 3.57
N LEU A 183 11.76 38.40 2.74
CA LEU A 183 12.71 38.08 1.67
C LEU A 183 11.95 37.77 0.36
N VAL A 184 10.73 38.28 0.21
CA VAL A 184 9.85 37.99 -0.93
C VAL A 184 10.53 38.39 -2.23
N GLN A 185 10.63 37.49 -3.20
CA GLN A 185 11.27 37.73 -4.50
C GLN A 185 12.72 38.28 -4.41
N THR A 186 13.39 38.03 -3.28
CA THR A 186 14.78 38.47 -3.05
C THR A 186 15.74 37.55 -3.77
N ARG A 187 16.80 38.10 -4.35
CA ARG A 187 17.86 37.31 -4.99
C ARG A 187 19.14 37.41 -4.19
N PHE A 188 19.66 36.27 -3.75
CA PHE A 188 20.94 36.14 -3.06
C PHE A 188 22.00 35.57 -4.02
N ASN A 189 23.03 36.37 -4.31
CA ASN A 189 24.16 35.98 -5.15
C ASN A 189 25.30 35.31 -4.37
N GLY A 190 25.32 35.42 -3.04
CA GLY A 190 26.24 34.70 -2.14
C GLY A 190 25.49 33.73 -1.22
N GLN A 191 26.22 33.17 -0.25
CA GLN A 191 25.67 32.23 0.73
C GLN A 191 24.69 32.92 1.67
N VAL A 192 23.74 32.17 2.22
CA VAL A 192 22.80 32.66 3.24
C VAL A 192 22.88 31.77 4.47
N GLN A 193 23.19 32.35 5.63
CA GLN A 193 23.46 31.59 6.86
C GLN A 193 22.61 32.09 8.03
N PHE A 194 21.76 31.21 8.55
CA PHE A 194 20.90 31.40 9.72
C PHE A 194 20.99 30.20 10.69
N ASN A 195 22.14 29.53 10.73
CA ASN A 195 22.36 28.41 11.65
C ASN A 195 22.13 28.86 13.10
N ASN A 196 21.60 27.96 13.93
CA ASN A 196 21.34 28.17 15.35
C ASN A 196 20.52 29.45 15.64
N THR A 197 19.63 29.82 14.71
CA THR A 197 18.81 31.03 14.82
C THR A 197 17.38 30.70 15.22
N PHE A 198 16.80 31.48 16.13
CA PHE A 198 15.41 31.40 16.53
C PHE A 198 14.67 32.67 16.10
N PHE A 199 13.80 32.52 15.10
CA PHE A 199 12.83 33.52 14.69
C PHE A 199 11.56 33.49 15.55
N LEU A 200 11.30 34.60 16.25
CA LEU A 200 10.07 34.78 17.06
C LEU A 200 8.85 35.17 16.21
N GLN A 201 9.10 35.72 15.02
CA GLN A 201 8.10 36.23 14.08
C GLN A 201 8.22 35.52 12.72
N PRO A 202 7.27 35.71 11.79
CA PRO A 202 7.26 35.00 10.52
C PRO A 202 8.51 35.24 9.66
N VAL A 203 8.86 34.21 8.88
CA VAL A 203 9.90 34.28 7.83
C VAL A 203 9.24 34.05 6.48
N GLU A 204 9.27 35.07 5.64
CA GLU A 204 8.61 35.10 4.34
C GLU A 204 9.66 35.18 3.24
N ALA A 205 9.79 34.17 2.39
CA ALA A 205 10.78 34.05 1.32
C ALA A 205 10.15 33.55 0.01
N GLN A 206 8.90 33.95 -0.23
CA GLN A 206 8.12 33.55 -1.39
C GLN A 206 8.81 34.02 -2.67
N GLY A 207 9.09 33.12 -3.60
CA GLY A 207 9.78 33.42 -4.85
C GLY A 207 11.26 33.84 -4.69
N ALA A 208 11.85 33.68 -3.50
CA ALA A 208 13.25 34.02 -3.28
C ALA A 208 14.19 33.10 -4.08
N ILE A 209 15.32 33.63 -4.55
CA ILE A 209 16.32 32.90 -5.33
C ILE A 209 17.64 32.86 -4.56
N PHE A 210 18.04 31.68 -4.11
CA PHE A 210 19.32 31.40 -3.47
C PHE A 210 20.26 30.78 -4.48
N THR A 211 21.24 31.55 -4.97
CA THR A 211 22.15 31.07 -6.01
C THR A 211 23.31 30.24 -5.47
N GLN A 212 23.67 30.44 -4.19
CA GLN A 212 24.67 29.67 -3.46
C GLN A 212 24.02 28.90 -2.30
N GLN A 213 24.84 28.19 -1.52
CA GLN A 213 24.39 27.41 -0.38
C GLN A 213 23.58 28.23 0.62
N SER A 214 22.53 27.61 1.18
CA SER A 214 21.65 28.22 2.17
C SER A 214 21.54 27.34 3.40
N ALA A 215 21.97 27.84 4.56
CA ALA A 215 22.11 27.08 5.79
C ALA A 215 21.19 27.62 6.88
N TRP A 216 20.31 26.75 7.36
CA TRP A 216 19.29 26.97 8.39
C TRP A 216 19.34 25.84 9.43
N ASN A 217 20.53 25.31 9.70
CA ASN A 217 20.70 24.19 10.62
C ASN A 217 20.33 24.61 12.05
N GLU A 218 19.63 23.73 12.76
CA GLU A 218 19.18 23.96 14.14
C GLU A 218 18.37 25.27 14.30
N THR A 219 17.83 25.79 13.20
CA THR A 219 16.98 26.99 13.20
C THR A 219 15.60 26.66 13.76
N ARG A 220 15.05 27.57 14.57
CA ARG A 220 13.73 27.45 15.18
C ARG A 220 12.82 28.54 14.63
N PHE A 221 11.66 28.14 14.14
CA PHE A 221 10.66 29.06 13.60
C PHE A 221 9.38 28.93 14.43
N SER A 222 9.13 29.92 15.30
CA SER A 222 7.95 29.86 16.18
C SER A 222 6.66 30.28 15.48
N ARG A 223 6.78 31.05 14.39
CA ARG A 223 5.66 31.45 13.52
C ARG A 223 5.81 30.86 12.13
N LEU A 224 4.85 31.19 11.27
CA LEU A 224 4.76 30.67 9.91
C LEU A 224 6.05 30.94 9.12
N VAL A 225 6.45 29.95 8.33
CA VAL A 225 7.55 30.06 7.38
C VAL A 225 7.03 29.78 5.98
N ASN A 226 7.38 30.64 5.03
CA ASN A 226 6.89 30.53 3.66
C ASN A 226 8.01 30.67 2.63
N PHE A 227 8.41 29.54 2.04
CA PHE A 227 9.36 29.42 0.93
C PHE A 227 8.64 29.12 -0.40
N SER A 228 7.34 29.44 -0.52
CA SER A 228 6.58 29.08 -1.71
C SER A 228 7.19 29.70 -2.98
N GLY A 229 7.37 28.90 -4.03
CA GLY A 229 8.02 29.31 -5.27
C GLY A 229 9.51 29.67 -5.15
N ALA A 230 10.14 29.47 -3.99
CA ALA A 230 11.57 29.75 -3.82
C ALA A 230 12.44 28.78 -4.67
N SER A 231 13.64 29.24 -5.06
CA SER A 231 14.60 28.48 -5.84
C SER A 231 15.94 28.39 -5.11
N PHE A 232 16.30 27.19 -4.67
CA PHE A 232 17.62 26.86 -4.11
C PHE A 232 18.46 26.22 -5.22
N ARG A 233 19.48 26.95 -5.71
CA ARG A 233 20.33 26.49 -6.82
C ARG A 233 21.51 25.63 -6.37
N GLN A 234 21.79 25.61 -5.08
CA GLN A 234 22.83 24.82 -4.42
C GLN A 234 22.24 24.16 -3.19
N ASP A 235 23.06 23.40 -2.45
CA ASP A 235 22.61 22.67 -1.26
C ASP A 235 21.88 23.59 -0.27
N VAL A 236 20.77 23.08 0.26
CA VAL A 236 20.04 23.71 1.35
C VAL A 236 20.00 22.80 2.57
N ARG A 237 20.24 23.37 3.75
CA ARG A 237 20.31 22.60 5.00
C ARG A 237 19.34 23.16 6.04
N PHE A 238 18.40 22.33 6.46
CA PHE A 238 17.46 22.49 7.57
C PHE A 238 17.64 21.37 8.60
N GLN A 239 18.87 20.87 8.75
CA GLN A 239 19.15 19.75 9.65
C GLN A 239 18.88 20.18 11.10
N GLY A 240 18.12 19.38 11.84
CA GLY A 240 17.79 19.67 13.24
C GLY A 240 16.87 20.89 13.45
N SER A 241 16.32 21.48 12.39
CA SER A 241 15.45 22.65 12.50
C SER A 241 14.08 22.30 13.08
N ILE A 242 13.41 23.25 13.72
CA ILE A 242 12.09 23.08 14.32
C ILE A 242 11.12 24.13 13.78
N PHE A 243 10.02 23.68 13.20
CA PHE A 243 8.93 24.50 12.69
C PHE A 243 7.72 24.32 13.62
N PHE A 244 7.47 25.29 14.50
CA PHE A 244 6.38 25.20 15.48
C PHE A 244 5.00 25.49 14.88
N ALA A 245 4.96 26.30 13.81
CA ALA A 245 3.76 26.65 13.06
C ALA A 245 3.86 26.12 11.62
N LYS A 246 2.86 26.44 10.80
CA LYS A 246 2.79 26.03 9.39
C LYS A 246 4.07 26.38 8.62
N ALA A 247 4.60 25.41 7.88
CA ALA A 247 5.72 25.58 6.95
C ALA A 247 5.26 25.33 5.50
N ASP A 248 5.51 26.28 4.61
CA ASP A 248 5.06 26.23 3.21
C ASP A 248 6.26 26.23 2.26
N PHE A 249 6.41 25.15 1.50
CA PHE A 249 7.40 24.91 0.44
C PHE A 249 6.71 24.59 -0.89
N ASN A 250 5.48 25.07 -1.09
CA ASN A 250 4.72 24.88 -2.32
C ASN A 250 5.48 25.42 -3.53
N GLN A 251 5.59 24.66 -4.61
CA GLN A 251 6.32 25.04 -5.84
C GLN A 251 7.80 25.40 -5.62
N THR A 252 8.42 25.02 -4.50
CA THR A 252 9.84 25.25 -4.26
C THR A 252 10.69 24.33 -5.15
N SER A 253 11.78 24.86 -5.70
CA SER A 253 12.75 24.09 -6.49
C SER A 253 14.09 23.95 -5.77
N PHE A 254 14.49 22.71 -5.52
CA PHE A 254 15.80 22.33 -4.98
C PHE A 254 16.63 21.72 -6.11
N SER A 255 17.63 22.48 -6.58
CA SER A 255 18.46 22.05 -7.71
C SER A 255 19.58 21.09 -7.30
N GLU A 256 20.07 21.24 -6.08
CA GLU A 256 21.03 20.33 -5.44
C GLU A 256 20.37 19.67 -4.22
N SER A 257 21.16 19.06 -3.34
CA SER A 257 20.64 18.23 -2.25
C SER A 257 19.92 19.07 -1.19
N ALA A 258 18.82 18.52 -0.66
CA ALA A 258 18.03 19.16 0.39
C ALA A 258 18.05 18.31 1.66
N TYR A 259 18.57 18.89 2.74
CA TYR A 259 18.84 18.20 3.99
C TYR A 259 17.88 18.65 5.08
N PHE A 260 16.91 17.81 5.44
CA PHE A 260 15.94 18.05 6.51
C PHE A 260 16.10 17.07 7.69
N GLN A 261 17.13 16.23 7.70
CA GLN A 261 17.29 15.20 8.71
C GLN A 261 17.25 15.76 10.14
N ASP A 262 16.67 14.97 11.05
CA ASP A 262 16.50 15.31 12.47
C ASP A 262 15.60 16.54 12.74
N SER A 263 14.92 17.08 11.72
CA SER A 263 14.00 18.21 11.90
C SER A 263 12.65 17.81 12.51
N THR A 264 11.93 18.78 13.06
CA THR A 264 10.57 18.60 13.60
C THR A 264 9.61 19.62 12.98
N PHE A 265 8.51 19.13 12.41
CA PHE A 265 7.39 19.93 11.94
C PHE A 265 6.21 19.73 12.88
N ALA A 266 5.99 20.68 13.79
CA ALA A 266 4.97 20.57 14.84
C ALA A 266 3.53 20.77 14.31
N ASP A 267 3.40 21.47 13.19
CA ASP A 267 2.13 21.78 12.53
C ASP A 267 2.18 21.35 11.05
N THR A 268 1.18 21.77 10.27
CA THR A 268 0.95 21.39 8.89
C THR A 268 2.10 21.83 7.99
N THR A 269 2.57 20.92 7.14
CA THR A 269 3.64 21.19 6.18
C THR A 269 3.17 20.94 4.75
N ASN A 270 3.47 21.88 3.86
CA ASN A 270 3.06 21.84 2.47
C ASN A 270 4.28 21.83 1.54
N PHE A 271 4.51 20.74 0.83
CA PHE A 271 5.50 20.61 -0.25
C PHE A 271 4.84 20.47 -1.62
N GLN A 272 3.55 20.77 -1.77
CA GLN A 272 2.84 20.56 -3.04
C GLN A 272 3.62 21.12 -4.23
N GLN A 273 3.70 20.36 -5.32
CA GLN A 273 4.38 20.78 -6.56
C GLN A 273 5.88 21.14 -6.40
N ALA A 274 6.52 20.81 -5.27
CA ALA A 274 7.96 21.00 -5.12
C ALA A 274 8.74 20.05 -6.04
N SER A 275 9.96 20.47 -6.41
CA SER A 275 10.86 19.67 -7.25
C SER A 275 12.22 19.52 -6.58
N PHE A 276 12.60 18.27 -6.31
CA PHE A 276 13.92 17.87 -5.82
C PHE A 276 14.69 17.22 -6.96
N LYS A 277 15.71 17.92 -7.49
CA LYS A 277 16.53 17.42 -8.60
C LYS A 277 17.63 16.46 -8.15
N GLN A 278 18.10 16.62 -6.92
CA GLN A 278 19.05 15.73 -6.26
C GLN A 278 18.40 15.09 -5.03
N ALA A 279 19.20 14.37 -4.24
CA ALA A 279 18.71 13.64 -3.07
C ALA A 279 18.02 14.55 -2.05
N ALA A 280 16.89 14.08 -1.53
CA ALA A 280 16.15 14.74 -0.46
C ALA A 280 16.19 13.87 0.81
N ASN A 281 16.81 14.38 1.86
CA ASN A 281 17.02 13.64 3.11
C ASN A 281 16.07 14.12 4.21
N PHE A 282 15.07 13.30 4.52
CA PHE A 282 14.10 13.46 5.59
C PHE A 282 14.23 12.35 6.64
N ASN A 283 15.43 11.77 6.80
CA ASN A 283 15.65 10.74 7.82
C ASN A 283 15.44 11.32 9.22
N TYR A 284 14.85 10.53 10.12
CA TYR A 284 14.58 10.89 11.52
C TYR A 284 13.62 12.09 11.72
N VAL A 285 12.98 12.60 10.65
CA VAL A 285 12.08 13.75 10.75
C VAL A 285 10.82 13.41 11.54
N GLN A 286 10.41 14.32 12.41
CA GLN A 286 9.17 14.21 13.20
C GLN A 286 8.08 15.11 12.60
N TRP A 287 7.14 14.50 11.88
CA TRP A 287 5.96 15.16 11.31
C TRP A 287 4.79 15.04 12.28
N GLN A 288 4.58 16.06 13.10
CA GLN A 288 3.48 16.08 14.08
C GLN A 288 2.16 16.54 13.47
N GLY A 289 2.22 17.46 12.49
CA GLY A 289 1.07 17.90 11.71
C GLY A 289 0.84 17.11 10.41
N LYS A 290 -0.21 17.48 9.68
CA LYS A 290 -0.49 16.91 8.35
C LYS A 290 0.61 17.33 7.37
N THR A 291 1.05 16.40 6.51
CA THR A 291 2.13 16.68 5.55
C THR A 291 1.68 16.35 4.14
N ASP A 292 1.86 17.30 3.22
CA ASP A 292 1.41 17.18 1.83
C ASP A 292 2.59 17.25 0.85
N PHE A 293 2.89 16.13 0.20
CA PHE A 293 3.86 15.98 -0.89
C PHE A 293 3.16 15.74 -2.25
N SER A 294 1.91 16.16 -2.41
CA SER A 294 1.18 15.94 -3.65
C SER A 294 1.82 16.67 -4.83
N LEU A 295 1.87 16.03 -6.00
CA LEU A 295 2.50 16.53 -7.23
C LEU A 295 4.00 16.84 -7.08
N VAL A 296 4.67 16.33 -6.04
CA VAL A 296 6.12 16.48 -5.88
C VAL A 296 6.86 15.60 -6.87
N ARG A 297 7.99 16.10 -7.38
CA ARG A 297 8.93 15.31 -8.16
C ARG A 297 10.24 15.13 -7.40
N PHE A 298 10.55 13.88 -7.06
CA PHE A 298 11.87 13.44 -6.60
C PHE A 298 12.60 12.80 -7.78
N ALA A 299 13.54 13.54 -8.39
CA ALA A 299 14.34 13.04 -9.52
C ALA A 299 15.40 12.03 -9.07
N GLU A 300 15.92 12.20 -7.86
CA GLU A 300 16.87 11.30 -7.20
C GLU A 300 16.25 10.69 -5.92
N GLN A 301 17.09 10.10 -5.06
CA GLN A 301 16.64 9.38 -3.88
C GLN A 301 15.87 10.26 -2.88
N ALA A 302 14.77 9.73 -2.35
CA ALA A 302 13.99 10.35 -1.28
C ALA A 302 14.08 9.49 -0.01
N LEU A 303 14.70 10.01 1.03
CA LEU A 303 15.03 9.26 2.24
C LEU A 303 14.11 9.67 3.39
N PHE A 304 13.25 8.76 3.86
CA PHE A 304 12.36 8.95 5.01
C PHE A 304 12.61 7.87 6.08
N ALA A 305 13.83 7.34 6.15
CA ALA A 305 14.16 6.29 7.10
C ALA A 305 14.00 6.80 8.54
N LYS A 306 13.34 6.01 9.39
CA LYS A 306 13.05 6.36 10.80
C LYS A 306 12.28 7.68 10.99
N ALA A 307 11.63 8.19 9.96
CA ALA A 307 10.73 9.33 10.09
C ALA A 307 9.44 8.92 10.82
N THR A 308 8.85 9.82 11.58
CA THR A 308 7.57 9.59 12.29
C THR A 308 6.51 10.52 11.73
N PHE A 309 5.39 9.95 11.26
CA PHE A 309 4.20 10.67 10.82
C PHE A 309 3.08 10.47 11.83
N GLN A 310 2.78 11.50 12.62
CA GLN A 310 1.71 11.48 13.62
C GLN A 310 0.32 11.61 12.99
N GLN A 311 0.23 12.30 11.86
CA GLN A 311 -1.00 12.56 11.10
C GLN A 311 -0.90 12.01 9.67
N PHE A 312 -1.97 12.18 8.89
CA PHE A 312 -2.01 11.74 7.49
C PHE A 312 -0.90 12.40 6.66
N VAL A 313 -0.31 11.61 5.75
CA VAL A 313 0.65 12.08 4.76
C VAL A 313 0.14 11.80 3.35
N LEU A 314 0.21 12.82 2.50
CA LEU A 314 -0.27 12.78 1.12
C LEU A 314 0.91 12.75 0.15
N PHE A 315 0.91 11.76 -0.73
CA PHE A 315 1.84 11.61 -1.86
C PHE A 315 1.01 11.47 -3.16
N ILE A 316 -0.04 12.29 -3.30
CA ILE A 316 -0.97 12.19 -4.43
C ILE A 316 -0.27 12.67 -5.69
N GLU A 317 -0.22 11.84 -6.74
CA GLU A 317 0.44 12.15 -8.01
C GLU A 317 1.93 12.53 -7.86
N THR A 318 2.57 12.09 -6.75
CA THR A 318 4.01 12.26 -6.53
C THR A 318 4.80 11.34 -7.46
N ALA A 319 5.89 11.85 -8.05
CA ALA A 319 6.80 11.06 -8.87
C ALA A 319 8.11 10.78 -8.12
N PHE A 320 8.39 9.50 -7.89
CA PHE A 320 9.67 8.97 -7.41
C PHE A 320 10.41 8.35 -8.61
N GLU A 321 11.37 9.10 -9.16
CA GLU A 321 12.14 8.65 -10.34
C GLU A 321 13.25 7.66 -9.95
N GLN A 322 13.78 7.80 -8.73
CA GLN A 322 14.69 6.84 -8.10
C GLN A 322 14.07 6.24 -6.83
N ALA A 323 14.90 5.61 -5.99
CA ALA A 323 14.46 4.91 -4.79
C ALA A 323 13.88 5.87 -3.73
N VAL A 324 12.73 5.51 -3.17
CA VAL A 324 12.17 6.07 -1.93
C VAL A 324 12.25 5.04 -0.82
N THR A 325 12.73 5.46 0.36
CA THR A 325 12.84 4.58 1.53
C THR A 325 12.06 5.12 2.71
N PHE A 326 11.22 4.27 3.28
CA PHE A 326 10.48 4.46 4.52
C PHE A 326 10.93 3.43 5.55
N ARG A 327 12.19 2.97 5.48
CA ARG A 327 12.70 1.93 6.37
C ARG A 327 12.58 2.38 7.83
N GLU A 328 12.02 1.52 8.67
CA GLU A 328 11.77 1.81 10.09
C GLU A 328 10.92 3.08 10.35
N ALA A 329 10.25 3.63 9.34
CA ALA A 329 9.37 4.79 9.50
C ALA A 329 8.10 4.39 10.27
N GLN A 330 7.54 5.33 11.03
CA GLN A 330 6.31 5.12 11.79
C GLN A 330 5.16 5.96 11.23
N PHE A 331 4.05 5.32 10.89
CA PHE A 331 2.83 5.94 10.40
C PHE A 331 1.69 5.71 11.38
N ASN A 332 1.27 6.77 12.09
CA ASN A 332 0.17 6.70 13.05
C ASN A 332 -1.21 6.92 12.41
N GLN A 333 -1.25 7.39 11.17
CA GLN A 333 -2.44 7.57 10.35
C GLN A 333 -2.18 7.08 8.91
N SER A 334 -3.20 7.11 8.07
CA SER A 334 -3.10 6.62 6.69
C SER A 334 -2.15 7.42 5.79
N VAL A 335 -1.54 6.70 4.85
CA VAL A 335 -0.68 7.22 3.78
C VAL A 335 -1.47 7.18 2.47
N ASN A 336 -1.46 8.27 1.71
CA ASN A 336 -2.14 8.31 0.41
C ASN A 336 -1.14 8.40 -0.75
N LEU A 337 -0.97 7.31 -1.50
CA LEU A 337 -0.14 7.22 -2.70
C LEU A 337 -0.98 7.25 -3.99
N GLN A 338 -2.17 7.85 -3.94
CA GLN A 338 -3.06 7.90 -5.09
C GLN A 338 -2.38 8.53 -6.31
N GLY A 339 -2.33 7.83 -7.44
CA GLY A 339 -1.73 8.36 -8.67
C GLY A 339 -0.20 8.51 -8.62
N ALA A 340 0.45 8.12 -7.53
CA ALA A 340 1.90 8.24 -7.41
C ALA A 340 2.61 7.37 -8.46
N ARG A 341 3.78 7.81 -8.92
CA ARG A 341 4.60 7.12 -9.92
C ARG A 341 5.89 6.64 -9.28
N ILE A 342 6.10 5.33 -9.24
CA ILE A 342 7.32 4.69 -8.70
C ILE A 342 8.08 4.06 -9.87
N LEU A 343 9.22 4.63 -10.23
CA LEU A 343 10.02 4.16 -11.38
C LEU A 343 11.11 3.15 -11.00
N SER A 344 11.56 3.15 -9.74
CA SER A 344 12.69 2.34 -9.26
C SER A 344 12.32 1.50 -8.04
N GLN A 345 12.30 2.06 -6.83
CA GLN A 345 12.02 1.27 -5.64
C GLN A 345 11.25 2.09 -4.60
N ALA A 346 10.31 1.45 -3.91
CA ALA A 346 9.71 1.96 -2.69
C ALA A 346 9.87 0.93 -1.56
N ASP A 347 10.60 1.29 -0.51
CA ASP A 347 10.96 0.36 0.56
C ASP A 347 10.26 0.70 1.88
N PHE A 348 9.32 -0.16 2.31
CA PHE A 348 8.62 -0.09 3.59
C PHE A 348 9.12 -1.12 4.61
N SER A 349 10.35 -1.62 4.46
CA SER A 349 10.90 -2.63 5.36
C SER A 349 11.03 -2.08 6.80
N ASP A 350 10.51 -2.82 7.74
CA ASP A 350 10.45 -2.51 9.17
C ASP A 350 9.65 -1.25 9.52
N ALA A 351 8.89 -0.72 8.56
CA ALA A 351 7.95 0.36 8.80
C ALA A 351 6.82 -0.11 9.73
N ARG A 352 6.41 0.78 10.64
CA ARG A 352 5.37 0.54 11.64
C ARG A 352 4.12 1.32 11.26
N PHE A 353 3.00 0.62 11.16
CA PHE A 353 1.70 1.22 10.89
C PHE A 353 0.80 1.04 12.10
N ALA A 354 0.11 2.09 12.54
CA ALA A 354 -0.95 1.98 13.53
C ALA A 354 -2.07 1.05 13.03
N THR A 355 -2.87 0.50 13.95
CA THR A 355 -3.92 -0.49 13.64
C THR A 355 -4.97 0.01 12.66
N THR A 356 -5.23 1.31 12.62
CA THR A 356 -6.17 1.97 11.71
C THR A 356 -5.52 2.54 10.45
N ALA A 357 -4.19 2.56 10.40
CA ALA A 357 -3.46 3.13 9.28
C ALA A 357 -3.49 2.19 8.08
N ASN A 358 -3.78 2.75 6.92
CA ASN A 358 -3.73 2.07 5.63
C ASN A 358 -2.92 2.89 4.62
N VAL A 359 -2.55 2.26 3.52
CA VAL A 359 -1.81 2.86 2.43
C VAL A 359 -2.69 2.78 1.18
N ASN A 360 -3.34 3.90 0.84
CA ASN A 360 -4.14 3.97 -0.37
C ASN A 360 -3.22 4.00 -1.60
N VAL A 361 -3.38 3.01 -2.49
CA VAL A 361 -2.59 2.88 -3.73
C VAL A 361 -3.45 2.99 -4.99
N SER A 362 -4.60 3.69 -4.91
CA SER A 362 -5.45 3.94 -6.07
C SER A 362 -4.66 4.62 -7.20
N ALA A 363 -4.85 4.19 -8.45
CA ALA A 363 -4.18 4.72 -9.63
C ALA A 363 -2.63 4.74 -9.56
N LEU A 364 -2.01 3.98 -8.65
CA LEU A 364 -0.56 3.90 -8.52
C LEU A 364 0.10 3.43 -9.83
N ASN A 365 1.00 4.24 -10.38
CA ASN A 365 1.72 3.91 -11.60
C ASN A 365 3.10 3.31 -11.25
N PHE A 366 3.22 2.00 -11.39
CA PHE A 366 4.50 1.31 -11.32
C PHE A 366 4.47 0.04 -12.18
N ASN A 367 5.64 -0.37 -12.68
CA ASN A 367 5.81 -1.61 -13.42
C ASN A 367 6.62 -2.60 -12.57
N SER A 368 6.05 -3.77 -12.25
CA SER A 368 6.70 -4.76 -11.38
C SER A 368 8.00 -5.33 -11.93
N ASP A 369 8.24 -5.26 -13.24
CA ASP A 369 9.47 -5.77 -13.85
C ASP A 369 10.65 -4.79 -13.72
N LYS A 370 10.35 -3.49 -13.65
CA LYS A 370 11.36 -2.42 -13.53
C LYS A 370 11.48 -1.86 -12.13
N ALA A 371 10.37 -1.82 -11.40
CA ALA A 371 10.28 -1.22 -10.08
C ALA A 371 9.84 -2.23 -9.02
N LYS A 372 10.32 -2.06 -7.79
CA LYS A 372 9.97 -2.93 -6.65
C LYS A 372 9.33 -2.16 -5.52
N ILE A 373 8.29 -2.77 -4.94
CA ILE A 373 7.71 -2.33 -3.67
C ILE A 373 8.05 -3.38 -2.62
N LEU A 374 8.82 -2.97 -1.61
CA LEU A 374 9.33 -3.84 -0.55
C LEU A 374 8.61 -3.55 0.77
N GLY A 375 8.55 -4.56 1.63
CA GLY A 375 8.00 -4.45 2.98
C GLY A 375 8.10 -5.79 3.71
N ASN A 376 7.68 -5.84 4.98
CA ASN A 376 7.73 -7.09 5.75
C ASN A 376 6.67 -8.08 5.24
N THR A 377 7.13 -9.32 4.99
CA THR A 377 6.30 -10.42 4.50
C THR A 377 5.09 -10.68 5.42
N GLY A 378 3.90 -10.75 4.82
CA GLY A 378 2.62 -10.97 5.49
C GLY A 378 2.05 -9.75 6.23
N LYS A 379 2.69 -8.58 6.11
CA LYS A 379 2.26 -7.31 6.71
C LYS A 379 1.95 -6.26 5.66
N ILE A 380 2.83 -6.05 4.67
CA ILE A 380 2.65 -4.98 3.67
C ILE A 380 1.36 -5.17 2.85
N GLY A 381 1.01 -6.40 2.48
CA GLY A 381 -0.24 -6.68 1.77
C GLY A 381 -1.50 -6.38 2.58
N LYS A 382 -1.40 -6.26 3.91
CA LYS A 382 -2.54 -5.93 4.81
C LYS A 382 -2.89 -4.47 4.86
N ILE A 383 -1.89 -3.62 4.69
CA ILE A 383 -2.07 -2.18 4.81
C ILE A 383 -2.41 -1.54 3.48
N LEU A 384 -2.04 -2.16 2.34
CA LEU A 384 -2.35 -1.64 1.01
C LEU A 384 -3.85 -1.75 0.74
N THR A 385 -4.45 -0.63 0.33
CA THR A 385 -5.88 -0.55 0.02
C THR A 385 -6.14 0.14 -1.31
N VAL A 386 -7.25 -0.25 -1.93
CA VAL A 386 -7.79 0.39 -3.13
C VAL A 386 -9.31 0.53 -2.92
N PRO A 387 -9.91 1.71 -3.17
CA PRO A 387 -11.33 1.93 -2.89
C PRO A 387 -12.25 1.19 -3.86
N THR A 388 -11.85 1.05 -5.14
CA THR A 388 -12.67 0.45 -6.21
C THR A 388 -11.82 -0.38 -7.16
N LEU A 389 -12.41 -1.41 -7.77
CA LEU A 389 -11.71 -2.21 -8.79
C LEU A 389 -11.56 -1.45 -10.11
N GLN A 390 -12.57 -0.65 -10.48
CA GLN A 390 -12.57 0.12 -11.73
C GLN A 390 -11.41 1.12 -11.76
N GLY A 391 -10.57 1.05 -12.79
CA GLY A 391 -9.36 1.86 -12.93
C GLY A 391 -8.14 1.35 -12.16
N ASN A 392 -8.29 0.32 -11.31
CA ASN A 392 -7.20 -0.18 -10.44
C ASN A 392 -6.80 -1.65 -10.71
N GLU A 393 -7.37 -2.29 -11.73
CA GLU A 393 -7.09 -3.69 -12.07
C GLU A 393 -5.60 -3.93 -12.38
N ASN A 394 -4.99 -3.02 -13.15
CA ASN A 394 -3.57 -3.09 -13.49
C ASN A 394 -2.68 -2.86 -12.26
N VAL A 395 -3.07 -1.93 -11.39
CA VAL A 395 -2.36 -1.66 -10.13
C VAL A 395 -2.28 -2.92 -9.28
N ILE A 396 -3.42 -3.56 -9.04
CA ILE A 396 -3.49 -4.78 -8.23
C ILE A 396 -2.72 -5.92 -8.91
N ARG A 397 -2.82 -6.06 -10.24
CA ARG A 397 -2.08 -7.07 -10.99
C ARG A 397 -0.56 -6.90 -10.82
N ASN A 398 -0.05 -5.68 -11.00
CA ASN A 398 1.37 -5.38 -10.84
C ASN A 398 1.81 -5.60 -9.38
N LEU A 399 0.99 -5.26 -8.38
CA LEU A 399 1.33 -5.50 -6.96
C LEU A 399 1.41 -6.99 -6.67
N VAL A 400 0.45 -7.78 -7.15
CA VAL A 400 0.48 -9.24 -7.02
C VAL A 400 1.74 -9.81 -7.68
N GLN A 401 2.08 -9.36 -8.89
CA GLN A 401 3.30 -9.80 -9.59
C GLN A 401 4.57 -9.43 -8.82
N ASN A 402 4.68 -8.19 -8.34
CA ASN A 402 5.78 -7.71 -7.51
C ASN A 402 6.00 -8.63 -6.30
N PHE A 403 4.97 -8.87 -5.48
CA PHE A 403 5.12 -9.69 -4.28
C PHE A 403 5.36 -11.17 -4.59
N ARG A 404 4.87 -11.69 -5.73
CA ARG A 404 5.22 -13.04 -6.19
C ARG A 404 6.69 -13.16 -6.57
N GLN A 405 7.23 -12.19 -7.32
CA GLN A 405 8.64 -12.15 -7.70
C GLN A 405 9.55 -12.01 -6.48
N LEU A 406 9.11 -11.26 -5.46
CA LEU A 406 9.81 -11.13 -4.17
C LEU A 406 9.62 -12.32 -3.22
N GLN A 407 8.92 -13.38 -3.66
CA GLN A 407 8.58 -14.55 -2.83
C GLN A 407 7.73 -14.21 -1.57
N GLN A 408 7.11 -13.04 -1.53
CA GLN A 408 6.17 -12.60 -0.50
C GLN A 408 4.75 -13.11 -0.81
N ILE A 409 4.61 -14.43 -0.79
CA ILE A 409 3.37 -15.13 -1.18
C ILE A 409 2.15 -14.70 -0.35
N PRO A 410 2.24 -14.50 0.98
CA PRO A 410 1.10 -14.06 1.79
C PRO A 410 0.53 -12.71 1.33
N ASP A 411 1.39 -11.74 1.00
CA ASP A 411 0.98 -10.40 0.57
C ASP A 411 0.34 -10.43 -0.81
N ALA A 412 0.93 -11.19 -1.75
CA ALA A 412 0.34 -11.39 -3.07
C ALA A 412 -1.04 -12.05 -3.00
N ASN A 413 -1.21 -13.03 -2.10
CA ASN A 413 -2.50 -13.69 -1.85
C ASN A 413 -3.54 -12.73 -1.30
N GLN A 414 -3.15 -11.86 -0.37
CA GLN A 414 -4.04 -10.88 0.21
C GLN A 414 -4.56 -9.87 -0.81
N LEU A 415 -3.69 -9.34 -1.67
CA LEU A 415 -4.09 -8.41 -2.72
C LEU A 415 -5.02 -9.06 -3.74
N LYS A 416 -4.76 -10.34 -4.07
CA LYS A 416 -5.65 -11.12 -4.93
C LYS A 416 -7.02 -11.33 -4.28
N TYR A 417 -7.05 -11.62 -2.98
CA TYR A 417 -8.28 -11.72 -2.21
C TYR A 417 -9.06 -10.40 -2.21
N MET A 418 -8.39 -9.28 -1.93
CA MET A 418 -8.97 -7.93 -2.01
C MET A 418 -9.60 -7.65 -3.38
N SER A 419 -8.90 -7.97 -4.47
CA SER A 419 -9.43 -7.84 -5.84
C SER A 419 -10.76 -8.56 -6.04
N GLN A 420 -10.86 -9.80 -5.55
CA GLN A 420 -12.08 -10.60 -5.70
C GLN A 420 -13.21 -10.08 -4.81
N ARG A 421 -12.90 -9.57 -3.63
CA ARG A 421 -13.90 -8.91 -2.76
C ARG A 421 -14.48 -7.65 -3.42
N LEU A 422 -13.63 -6.82 -4.03
CA LEU A 422 -14.09 -5.65 -4.78
C LEU A 422 -14.94 -6.07 -6.01
N ARG A 423 -14.57 -7.16 -6.69
CA ARG A 423 -15.36 -7.73 -7.79
C ARG A 423 -16.73 -8.22 -7.31
N GLN A 424 -16.79 -8.91 -6.17
CA GLN A 424 -18.04 -9.37 -5.56
C GLN A 424 -18.94 -8.19 -5.21
N GLY A 425 -18.41 -7.13 -4.60
CA GLY A 425 -19.17 -5.91 -4.30
C GLY A 425 -19.71 -5.23 -5.56
N LYS A 426 -18.91 -5.16 -6.63
CA LYS A 426 -19.37 -4.64 -7.93
C LYS A 426 -20.53 -5.47 -8.50
N LEU A 427 -20.40 -6.80 -8.51
CA LEU A 427 -21.47 -7.70 -8.98
C LEU A 427 -22.74 -7.54 -8.14
N GLN A 428 -22.61 -7.40 -6.82
CA GLN A 428 -23.74 -7.17 -5.92
C GLN A 428 -24.49 -5.87 -6.27
N LEU A 429 -23.77 -4.77 -6.49
CA LEU A 429 -24.36 -3.50 -6.91
C LEU A 429 -25.08 -3.64 -8.26
N CYS A 430 -24.45 -4.28 -9.26
CA CYS A 430 -25.08 -4.52 -10.55
C CYS A 430 -26.38 -5.35 -10.45
N LEU A 431 -26.42 -6.34 -9.56
CA LEU A 431 -27.62 -7.16 -9.34
C LEU A 431 -28.76 -6.38 -8.67
N LEU A 432 -28.44 -5.43 -7.79
CA LEU A 432 -29.42 -4.56 -7.12
C LEU A 432 -29.95 -3.47 -8.06
N ASP A 433 -29.08 -2.91 -8.90
CA ASP A 433 -29.43 -1.87 -9.89
C ASP A 433 -30.14 -2.43 -11.13
N ALA A 434 -30.19 -3.75 -11.30
CA ALA A 434 -30.84 -4.42 -12.43
C ALA A 434 -32.36 -4.15 -12.54
N ASN A 435 -33.01 -3.65 -11.47
CA ASN A 435 -34.39 -3.18 -11.55
C ASN A 435 -34.55 -1.90 -12.41
N ASN A 436 -33.46 -1.16 -12.67
CA ASN A 436 -33.47 0.13 -13.36
C ASN A 436 -32.79 0.11 -14.75
N THR A 437 -32.28 -1.04 -15.20
CA THR A 437 -31.56 -1.16 -16.48
C THR A 437 -32.16 -2.27 -17.35
N GLU A 438 -32.14 -2.08 -18.68
CA GLU A 438 -32.59 -3.06 -19.69
C GLU A 438 -31.65 -4.30 -19.77
N VAL A 439 -31.32 -4.91 -18.64
CA VAL A 439 -30.52 -6.13 -18.61
C VAL A 439 -31.44 -7.30 -18.93
N SER A 440 -31.13 -8.03 -20.01
CA SER A 440 -31.88 -9.24 -20.35
C SER A 440 -31.91 -10.24 -19.17
N PRO A 441 -33.02 -10.97 -18.94
CA PRO A 441 -33.14 -11.91 -17.82
C PRO A 441 -32.03 -12.98 -17.79
N THR A 442 -31.54 -13.38 -18.96
CA THR A 442 -30.43 -14.34 -19.10
C THR A 442 -29.10 -13.77 -18.64
N ALA A 443 -28.79 -12.52 -19.00
CA ALA A 443 -27.58 -11.83 -18.53
C ALA A 443 -27.61 -11.62 -17.01
N TRP A 444 -28.77 -11.30 -16.45
CA TRP A 444 -28.95 -11.20 -15.00
C TRP A 444 -28.71 -12.54 -14.31
N LEU A 445 -29.28 -13.64 -14.82
CA LEU A 445 -29.07 -14.98 -14.27
C LEU A 445 -27.60 -15.40 -14.28
N LEU A 446 -26.87 -15.10 -15.35
CA LEU A 446 -25.43 -15.36 -15.44
C LEU A 446 -24.64 -14.53 -14.41
N GLN A 447 -24.97 -13.24 -14.25
CA GLN A 447 -24.33 -12.40 -13.23
C GLN A 447 -24.65 -12.87 -11.79
N ALA A 448 -25.88 -13.32 -11.54
CA ALA A 448 -26.30 -13.87 -10.26
C ALA A 448 -25.54 -15.16 -9.94
N TRP A 449 -25.35 -16.02 -10.95
CA TRP A 449 -24.52 -17.21 -10.83
C TRP A 449 -23.06 -16.89 -10.54
N ASP A 450 -22.47 -15.94 -11.28
CA ASP A 450 -21.08 -15.50 -11.06
C ASP A 450 -20.88 -14.94 -9.65
N TRP A 451 -21.82 -14.11 -9.17
CA TRP A 451 -21.80 -13.58 -7.82
C TRP A 451 -21.92 -14.70 -6.78
N LEU A 452 -22.84 -15.65 -6.97
CA LEU A 452 -23.05 -16.77 -6.04
C LEU A 452 -21.83 -17.68 -5.99
N ALA A 453 -21.29 -18.07 -7.14
CA ALA A 453 -20.08 -18.89 -7.25
C ALA A 453 -18.88 -18.21 -6.60
N LEU A 454 -18.69 -16.91 -6.84
CA LEU A 454 -17.62 -16.13 -6.22
C LEU A 454 -17.81 -16.00 -4.70
N SER A 455 -19.05 -15.80 -4.25
CA SER A 455 -19.39 -15.71 -2.83
C SER A 455 -19.07 -17.02 -2.09
N LEU A 456 -19.49 -18.16 -2.65
CA LEU A 456 -19.16 -19.49 -2.12
C LEU A 456 -17.65 -19.70 -2.07
N LEU A 457 -16.94 -19.33 -3.14
CA LEU A 457 -15.49 -19.49 -3.22
C LEU A 457 -14.74 -18.62 -2.20
N LEU A 458 -15.18 -17.38 -1.97
CA LEU A 458 -14.62 -16.49 -0.97
C LEU A 458 -14.86 -17.01 0.45
N LEU A 459 -16.07 -17.50 0.71
CA LEU A 459 -16.51 -17.99 2.01
C LEU A 459 -15.82 -19.31 2.41
N LEU A 460 -15.70 -20.27 1.49
CA LEU A 460 -15.14 -21.60 1.76
C LEU A 460 -13.61 -21.67 1.63
N SER A 461 -12.96 -20.74 0.92
CA SER A 461 -11.52 -20.83 0.61
C SER A 461 -10.74 -19.52 0.60
N ARG A 462 -11.38 -18.36 0.83
CA ARG A 462 -10.82 -17.03 0.55
C ARG A 462 -10.26 -16.94 -0.89
N CYS A 463 -10.98 -17.47 -1.88
CA CYS A 463 -10.51 -17.57 -3.27
C CYS A 463 -9.20 -18.35 -3.43
N GLY A 464 -9.06 -19.44 -2.66
CA GLY A 464 -7.90 -20.33 -2.69
C GLY A 464 -6.62 -19.68 -2.20
N THR A 465 -6.74 -18.74 -1.26
CA THR A 465 -5.58 -18.06 -0.65
C THR A 465 -5.27 -18.58 0.75
N SER A 466 -6.17 -19.35 1.36
CA SER A 466 -6.03 -19.90 2.72
C SER A 466 -6.18 -21.43 2.72
N VAL A 467 -5.05 -22.15 2.84
CA VAL A 467 -5.05 -23.63 2.98
C VAL A 467 -5.77 -24.05 4.26
N TRP A 468 -5.52 -23.34 5.36
CA TRP A 468 -6.12 -23.67 6.66
C TRP A 468 -7.64 -23.58 6.67
N LEU A 469 -8.21 -22.62 5.94
CA LEU A 469 -9.67 -22.50 5.84
C LEU A 469 -10.27 -23.68 5.08
N VAL A 470 -9.66 -24.04 3.93
CA VAL A 470 -10.09 -25.18 3.13
C VAL A 470 -9.98 -26.48 3.91
N LEU A 471 -8.84 -26.72 4.58
CA LEU A 471 -8.67 -27.87 5.48
C LEU A 471 -9.72 -27.89 6.60
N GLY A 472 -10.04 -26.74 7.19
CA GLY A 472 -11.08 -26.61 8.21
C GLY A 472 -12.45 -27.05 7.72
N VAL A 473 -12.88 -26.52 6.57
CA VAL A 473 -14.11 -26.91 5.87
C VAL A 473 -14.14 -28.42 5.58
N GLY A 474 -13.02 -28.97 5.08
CA GLY A 474 -12.86 -30.39 4.80
C GLY A 474 -12.95 -31.28 6.04
N MET A 475 -12.28 -30.91 7.14
CA MET A 475 -12.28 -31.68 8.39
C MET A 475 -13.68 -31.83 8.98
N VAL A 476 -14.48 -30.75 8.98
CA VAL A 476 -15.86 -30.81 9.49
C VAL A 476 -16.73 -31.69 8.59
N ALA A 477 -16.61 -31.57 7.27
CA ALA A 477 -17.36 -32.41 6.33
C ALA A 477 -16.98 -33.90 6.46
N ILE A 478 -15.68 -34.22 6.55
CA ILE A 478 -15.18 -35.59 6.72
C ILE A 478 -15.69 -36.19 8.04
N ALA A 479 -15.61 -35.44 9.15
CA ALA A 479 -16.12 -35.89 10.44
C ALA A 479 -17.62 -36.18 10.38
N TYR A 480 -18.41 -35.28 9.79
CA TYR A 480 -19.86 -35.43 9.62
C TYR A 480 -20.22 -36.70 8.82
N PHE A 481 -19.64 -36.87 7.63
CA PHE A 481 -19.93 -38.05 6.81
C PHE A 481 -19.45 -39.35 7.48
N GLY A 482 -18.30 -39.32 8.16
CA GLY A 482 -17.83 -40.45 8.96
C GLY A 482 -18.84 -40.88 10.03
N LEU A 483 -19.43 -39.92 10.75
CA LEU A 483 -20.49 -40.20 11.71
C LEU A 483 -21.77 -40.70 11.04
N VAL A 484 -22.18 -40.10 9.92
CA VAL A 484 -23.37 -40.54 9.15
C VAL A 484 -23.23 -41.99 8.70
N PHE A 485 -22.11 -42.38 8.09
CA PHE A 485 -21.92 -43.76 7.64
C PHE A 485 -21.80 -44.75 8.81
N TRP A 486 -21.16 -44.34 9.91
CA TRP A 486 -21.15 -45.15 11.14
C TRP A 486 -22.56 -45.33 11.72
N LEU A 487 -23.41 -44.30 11.70
CA LEU A 487 -24.82 -44.40 12.13
C LEU A 487 -25.63 -45.31 11.20
N VAL A 488 -25.42 -45.22 9.89
CA VAL A 488 -26.06 -46.11 8.90
C VAL A 488 -25.66 -47.56 9.14
N ASP A 489 -24.37 -47.81 9.40
CA ASP A 489 -23.80 -49.12 9.71
C ASP A 489 -24.37 -49.72 11.00
N ARG A 490 -24.30 -48.98 12.11
CA ARG A 490 -24.54 -49.52 13.46
C ARG A 490 -25.97 -49.54 13.90
N PHE A 491 -26.82 -48.64 13.41
CA PHE A 491 -28.24 -48.63 13.77
C PHE A 491 -29.11 -49.49 12.84
N ARG A 492 -28.54 -50.48 12.13
CA ARG A 492 -29.24 -51.28 11.11
C ARG A 492 -30.30 -52.25 11.64
N ARG A 493 -30.06 -52.95 12.76
CA ARG A 493 -30.95 -54.01 13.30
C ARG A 493 -31.30 -53.72 14.76
N LEU A 494 -32.48 -53.17 15.03
CA LEU A 494 -33.05 -53.16 16.39
C LEU A 494 -33.72 -54.52 16.72
N HIS A 495 -34.09 -55.29 15.69
CA HIS A 495 -34.64 -56.65 15.76
C HIS A 495 -34.26 -57.46 14.50
N PRO A 496 -34.15 -58.81 14.56
CA PRO A 496 -34.20 -59.65 15.76
C PRO A 496 -32.87 -59.79 16.50
N GLN A 497 -31.72 -59.51 15.86
CA GLN A 497 -30.41 -59.47 16.52
C GLN A 497 -29.85 -58.05 16.54
N ARG A 498 -29.72 -57.47 17.74
CA ARG A 498 -29.15 -56.14 17.94
C ARG A 498 -27.63 -56.17 17.74
N ILE A 499 -27.15 -55.48 16.71
CA ILE A 499 -25.71 -55.22 16.53
C ILE A 499 -25.42 -53.90 17.24
N ILE A 500 -25.16 -53.96 18.54
CA ILE A 500 -24.79 -52.77 19.33
C ILE A 500 -23.29 -52.54 19.13
N PRO A 501 -22.85 -51.32 18.76
CA PRO A 501 -21.42 -51.01 18.68
C PRO A 501 -20.78 -51.23 20.05
N THR A 502 -19.56 -51.77 20.06
CA THR A 502 -18.84 -51.97 21.33
C THR A 502 -18.58 -50.61 22.00
N THR A 503 -18.40 -50.61 23.32
CA THR A 503 -18.03 -49.39 24.07
C THR A 503 -16.76 -48.76 23.50
N TYR A 504 -15.77 -49.59 23.16
CA TYR A 504 -14.53 -49.18 22.51
C TYR A 504 -14.78 -48.50 21.16
N GLU A 505 -15.52 -49.14 20.24
CA GLU A 505 -15.81 -48.55 18.92
C GLU A 505 -16.59 -47.24 19.02
N THR A 506 -17.56 -47.17 19.94
CA THR A 506 -18.36 -45.97 20.18
C THR A 506 -17.50 -44.83 20.72
N VAL A 507 -16.62 -45.11 21.69
CA VAL A 507 -15.68 -44.12 22.24
C VAL A 507 -14.71 -43.66 21.16
N CYS A 508 -14.12 -44.55 20.36
CA CYS A 508 -13.21 -44.19 19.27
C CYS A 508 -13.90 -43.32 18.21
N MET A 509 -15.15 -43.67 17.82
CA MET A 509 -15.88 -42.90 16.82
C MET A 509 -16.27 -41.51 17.34
N ILE A 510 -16.83 -41.42 18.55
CA ILE A 510 -17.20 -40.13 19.14
C ILE A 510 -15.96 -39.27 19.40
N ALA A 511 -14.87 -39.84 19.88
CA ALA A 511 -13.62 -39.13 20.11
C ALA A 511 -13.01 -38.60 18.81
N SER A 512 -12.89 -39.44 17.77
CA SER A 512 -12.36 -39.01 16.46
C SER A 512 -13.24 -37.96 15.77
N PHE A 513 -14.57 -38.12 15.83
CA PHE A 513 -15.53 -37.12 15.36
C PHE A 513 -15.34 -35.78 16.09
N SER A 514 -15.26 -35.81 17.43
CA SER A 514 -15.14 -34.62 18.26
C SER A 514 -13.81 -33.91 18.01
N ILE A 515 -12.70 -34.64 17.91
CA ILE A 515 -11.36 -34.08 17.65
C ILE A 515 -11.31 -33.45 16.26
N LEU A 516 -11.74 -34.16 15.20
CA LEU A 516 -11.72 -33.63 13.84
C LEU A 516 -12.64 -32.41 13.69
N SER A 517 -13.83 -32.46 14.28
CA SER A 517 -14.76 -31.33 14.27
C SER A 517 -14.19 -30.13 15.03
N LEU A 518 -13.56 -30.35 16.18
CA LEU A 518 -12.92 -29.28 16.96
C LEU A 518 -11.78 -28.63 16.19
N LEU A 519 -10.88 -29.42 15.59
CA LEU A 519 -9.79 -28.91 14.76
C LEU A 519 -10.32 -28.14 13.54
N GLY A 520 -11.37 -28.68 12.90
CA GLY A 520 -12.09 -28.03 11.80
C GLY A 520 -12.67 -26.68 12.19
N LEU A 521 -13.38 -26.62 13.32
CA LEU A 521 -13.96 -25.40 13.86
C LEU A 521 -12.88 -24.38 14.22
N ILE A 522 -11.82 -24.79 14.92
CA ILE A 522 -10.70 -23.89 15.26
C ILE A 522 -10.09 -23.28 13.98
N ALA A 523 -9.89 -24.08 12.93
CA ALA A 523 -9.36 -23.60 11.66
C ALA A 523 -10.31 -22.57 11.00
N ILE A 524 -11.62 -22.83 10.97
CA ILE A 524 -12.62 -21.92 10.43
C ILE A 524 -12.69 -20.62 11.26
N PHE A 525 -12.79 -20.69 12.58
CA PHE A 525 -12.90 -19.49 13.43
C PHE A 525 -11.65 -18.63 13.44
N ARG A 526 -10.45 -19.21 13.26
CA ARG A 526 -9.21 -18.44 13.15
C ARG A 526 -9.01 -17.78 11.78
N THR A 527 -9.59 -18.35 10.72
CA THR A 527 -9.24 -17.97 9.34
C THR A 527 -10.40 -17.53 8.47
N ALA A 528 -11.65 -17.73 8.83
CA ALA A 528 -12.78 -17.19 8.10
C ALA A 528 -13.02 -15.74 8.52
N GLU A 529 -13.41 -14.87 7.59
CA GLU A 529 -13.90 -13.52 7.96
C GLU A 529 -15.29 -13.60 8.59
N GLN A 530 -16.13 -14.51 8.09
CA GLN A 530 -17.50 -14.73 8.53
C GLN A 530 -17.68 -16.20 8.91
N PRO A 531 -17.18 -16.63 10.08
CA PRO A 531 -17.15 -18.05 10.46
C PRO A 531 -18.55 -18.67 10.53
N TRP A 532 -19.54 -17.93 11.05
CA TRP A 532 -20.92 -18.40 11.15
C TRP A 532 -21.58 -18.61 9.78
N LEU A 533 -21.38 -17.68 8.83
CA LEU A 533 -21.88 -17.84 7.47
C LEU A 533 -21.15 -18.99 6.75
N THR A 534 -19.85 -19.16 7.01
CA THR A 534 -19.07 -20.31 6.52
C THR A 534 -19.65 -21.63 6.99
N LEU A 535 -19.98 -21.73 8.29
CA LEU A 535 -20.62 -22.92 8.86
C LEU A 535 -22.05 -23.11 8.35
N GLY A 536 -22.85 -22.06 8.24
CA GLY A 536 -24.21 -22.13 7.68
C GLY A 536 -24.19 -22.64 6.23
N CYS A 537 -23.26 -22.15 5.42
CA CYS A 537 -23.04 -22.63 4.06
C CYS A 537 -22.56 -24.09 4.04
N LEU A 538 -21.65 -24.47 4.94
CA LEU A 538 -21.20 -25.86 5.05
C LEU A 538 -22.38 -26.78 5.37
N VAL A 539 -23.19 -26.43 6.37
CA VAL A 539 -24.39 -27.17 6.79
C VAL A 539 -25.38 -27.30 5.62
N LEU A 540 -25.60 -26.23 4.85
CA LEU A 540 -26.47 -26.26 3.68
C LEU A 540 -26.06 -27.34 2.66
N PHE A 541 -24.76 -27.56 2.47
CA PHE A 541 -24.27 -28.61 1.57
C PHE A 541 -24.24 -29.99 2.23
N ILE A 542 -23.80 -30.11 3.48
CA ILE A 542 -23.58 -31.45 4.05
C ILE A 542 -24.81 -32.04 4.74
N PHE A 543 -25.83 -31.25 5.12
CA PHE A 543 -26.92 -31.75 5.97
C PHE A 543 -28.23 -32.12 5.25
N PRO A 544 -28.86 -31.29 4.39
CA PRO A 544 -30.24 -31.51 3.93
C PRO A 544 -30.42 -32.77 3.10
N ILE A 545 -29.53 -33.00 2.12
CA ILE A 545 -29.59 -34.18 1.26
C ILE A 545 -29.29 -35.45 2.05
N PRO A 546 -28.20 -35.55 2.83
CA PRO A 546 -27.97 -36.70 3.70
C PRO A 546 -29.09 -36.96 4.70
N ALA A 547 -29.60 -35.93 5.38
CA ALA A 547 -30.68 -36.08 6.35
C ALA A 547 -31.98 -36.61 5.70
N THR A 548 -32.38 -36.07 4.54
CA THR A 548 -33.59 -36.53 3.83
C THR A 548 -33.42 -37.97 3.32
N LEU A 549 -32.24 -38.32 2.79
CA LEU A 549 -31.91 -39.70 2.40
C LEU A 549 -31.96 -40.65 3.60
N LEU A 550 -31.42 -40.25 4.76
CA LEU A 550 -31.45 -41.05 5.98
C LEU A 550 -32.88 -41.23 6.52
N ILE A 551 -33.69 -40.17 6.55
CA ILE A 551 -35.10 -40.25 6.97
C ILE A 551 -35.85 -41.24 6.07
N ARG A 552 -35.67 -41.13 4.75
CA ARG A 552 -36.30 -42.03 3.77
C ARG A 552 -35.80 -43.47 3.92
N LEU A 553 -34.50 -43.66 4.14
CA LEU A 553 -33.90 -44.97 4.42
C LEU A 553 -34.54 -45.63 5.65
N TYR A 554 -34.84 -44.83 6.68
CA TYR A 554 -35.44 -45.33 7.92
C TYR A 554 -36.94 -45.56 7.81
N GLN A 555 -37.66 -44.78 6.99
CA GLN A 555 -39.07 -44.98 6.69
C GLN A 555 -39.33 -46.26 5.86
N LEU A 556 -38.45 -46.56 4.90
CA LEU A 556 -38.62 -47.71 3.98
C LEU A 556 -38.21 -49.06 4.57
N GLY A 557 -37.67 -49.10 5.79
CA GLY A 557 -37.03 -50.29 6.34
C GLY A 557 -35.61 -50.47 5.80
N ARG A 558 -34.62 -50.62 6.70
CA ARG A 558 -33.18 -50.59 6.38
C ARG A 558 -32.61 -51.88 5.77
N TYR A 559 -33.44 -52.85 5.37
CA TYR A 559 -33.00 -54.20 5.05
C TYR A 559 -33.62 -54.73 3.77
N HIS A 560 -32.83 -55.50 3.04
CA HIS A 560 -33.32 -56.53 2.13
C HIS A 560 -33.16 -57.86 2.86
N ASP A 561 -34.15 -58.74 2.76
CA ASP A 561 -34.19 -60.04 3.47
C ASP A 561 -33.00 -60.96 3.16
N LEU A 562 -32.25 -60.67 2.10
CA LEU A 562 -31.15 -61.49 1.60
C LEU A 562 -29.76 -61.02 2.08
N MET A 563 -29.69 -60.03 2.97
CA MET A 563 -28.41 -59.45 3.40
C MET A 563 -28.04 -59.79 4.85
N ASP A 564 -27.09 -60.71 4.98
CA ASP A 564 -26.60 -61.24 6.26
C ASP A 564 -25.42 -60.46 6.87
N VAL A 565 -24.70 -59.64 6.09
CA VAL A 565 -23.47 -58.92 6.51
C VAL A 565 -23.61 -57.40 6.33
N SER A 566 -22.87 -56.58 7.10
CA SER A 566 -22.88 -55.11 6.94
C SER A 566 -22.25 -54.67 5.61
N TYR A 567 -22.85 -53.62 5.03
CA TYR A 567 -22.37 -52.96 3.82
C TYR A 567 -20.91 -52.50 3.91
N PHE A 568 -20.39 -52.18 5.10
CA PHE A 568 -19.04 -51.63 5.28
C PHE A 568 -18.03 -52.67 5.80
N THR A 569 -18.23 -53.95 5.47
CA THR A 569 -17.35 -55.03 5.90
C THR A 569 -16.26 -55.33 4.88
N GLU A 570 -15.02 -54.99 5.21
CA GLU A 570 -13.94 -55.98 5.10
C GLU A 570 -13.74 -56.55 6.49
N ASP A 571 -13.60 -57.87 6.55
CA ASP A 571 -13.29 -58.71 7.70
C ASP A 571 -12.79 -57.94 8.94
N GLY A 572 -13.58 -57.95 10.02
CA GLY A 572 -13.30 -57.21 11.26
C GLY A 572 -11.98 -57.60 11.95
N THR A 573 -11.29 -58.62 11.46
CA THR A 573 -9.96 -59.07 11.89
C THR A 573 -8.82 -58.15 11.42
N LEU A 574 -9.04 -57.29 10.40
CA LEU A 574 -8.04 -56.37 9.86
C LEU A 574 -8.09 -54.95 10.43
N ARG A 575 -8.94 -54.68 11.44
CA ARG A 575 -9.03 -53.38 12.14
C ARG A 575 -7.92 -53.12 13.17
N GLN A 576 -6.90 -53.99 13.23
CA GLN A 576 -5.70 -53.77 14.04
C GLN A 576 -4.65 -53.00 13.23
N LEU A 577 -4.32 -51.79 13.70
CA LEU A 577 -3.36 -50.85 13.11
C LEU A 577 -2.10 -51.55 12.53
N ARG A 578 -1.96 -51.63 11.20
CA ARG A 578 -0.73 -52.10 10.52
C ARG A 578 -0.42 -51.28 9.27
N LEU A 579 0.72 -50.58 9.31
CA LEU A 579 1.42 -50.03 8.15
C LEU A 579 2.08 -51.19 7.38
N LEU A 580 1.64 -51.50 6.15
CA LEU A 580 2.44 -52.31 5.23
C LEU A 580 2.30 -51.85 3.77
N ILE A 581 3.46 -51.62 3.16
CA ILE A 581 3.68 -51.03 1.85
C ILE A 581 3.57 -52.12 0.76
N GLY A 582 2.44 -52.15 0.03
CA GLY A 582 2.38 -52.52 -1.40
C GLY A 582 2.07 -53.96 -1.81
N ARG A 583 1.10 -54.09 -2.72
CA ARG A 583 1.11 -54.95 -3.91
C ARG A 583 0.12 -54.39 -4.96
N LEU A 584 0.55 -54.32 -6.22
CA LEU A 584 -0.30 -54.01 -7.40
C LEU A 584 -1.20 -55.21 -7.75
N PRO A 585 -2.40 -55.02 -8.32
CA PRO A 585 -3.19 -56.13 -8.84
C PRO A 585 -2.62 -56.59 -10.19
N VAL A 586 -2.07 -57.80 -10.22
CA VAL A 586 -1.74 -58.52 -11.45
C VAL A 586 -3.01 -59.25 -11.91
N ILE A 587 -3.54 -58.91 -13.09
CA ILE A 587 -4.59 -59.72 -13.71
C ILE A 587 -4.01 -61.11 -13.97
N PRO A 588 -4.60 -62.18 -13.41
CA PRO A 588 -4.08 -63.52 -13.63
C PRO A 588 -4.03 -63.83 -15.13
N ARG A 589 -2.86 -64.21 -15.63
CA ARG A 589 -2.68 -64.70 -17.01
C ARG A 589 -3.58 -65.90 -17.29
N PHE A 590 -3.87 -66.70 -16.26
CA PHE A 590 -4.67 -67.92 -16.37
C PHE A 590 -6.18 -67.63 -16.24
N PRO A 591 -7.01 -68.05 -17.23
CA PRO A 591 -8.45 -67.78 -17.27
C PRO A 591 -9.23 -68.29 -16.06
N LEU A 592 -8.79 -69.39 -15.44
CA LEU A 592 -9.45 -70.03 -14.30
C LEU A 592 -9.53 -69.14 -13.05
N PHE A 593 -8.63 -68.17 -12.91
CA PHE A 593 -8.67 -67.18 -11.81
C PHE A 593 -9.43 -65.89 -12.18
N ARG A 594 -9.90 -65.77 -13.44
CA ARG A 594 -10.74 -64.64 -13.90
C ARG A 594 -12.22 -64.85 -13.58
N GLU A 595 -12.63 -66.06 -13.18
CA GLU A 595 -14.02 -66.38 -12.78
C GLU A 595 -14.50 -65.57 -11.56
N ARG A 596 -13.59 -65.00 -10.77
CA ARG A 596 -13.91 -64.04 -9.69
C ARG A 596 -14.22 -62.62 -10.20
N TYR A 597 -14.16 -62.39 -11.52
CA TYR A 597 -14.46 -61.12 -12.17
C TYR A 597 -15.62 -61.29 -13.16
N PRO A 598 -16.87 -61.45 -12.67
CA PRO A 598 -18.02 -61.55 -13.57
C PRO A 598 -18.20 -60.24 -14.37
N PRO A 599 -18.54 -60.34 -15.67
CA PRO A 599 -18.86 -59.19 -16.51
C PRO A 599 -20.09 -58.44 -15.98
N ILE A 600 -20.16 -57.13 -16.22
CA ILE A 600 -21.27 -56.29 -15.77
C ILE A 600 -22.52 -56.67 -16.60
N LEU A 601 -23.49 -57.30 -15.95
CA LEU A 601 -24.75 -57.69 -16.57
C LEU A 601 -25.66 -56.46 -16.70
N TRP A 602 -25.60 -55.79 -17.85
CA TRP A 602 -26.35 -54.55 -18.13
C TRP A 602 -27.88 -54.67 -17.98
N ASN A 603 -28.39 -55.91 -18.03
CA ASN A 603 -29.82 -56.22 -17.99
C ASN A 603 -30.37 -56.25 -16.55
N GLN A 604 -29.50 -56.34 -15.55
CA GLN A 604 -29.89 -56.29 -14.14
C GLN A 604 -29.66 -54.86 -13.65
N ARG A 605 -30.71 -54.22 -13.09
CA ARG A 605 -30.66 -52.85 -12.55
C ARG A 605 -29.88 -52.78 -11.23
N TRP A 606 -28.68 -53.33 -11.21
CA TRP A 606 -27.82 -53.36 -10.02
C TRP A 606 -27.35 -51.94 -9.69
N ASN A 607 -27.48 -51.55 -8.42
CA ASN A 607 -26.86 -50.33 -7.92
C ASN A 607 -25.36 -50.61 -7.73
N TRP A 608 -24.56 -50.15 -8.67
CA TRP A 608 -23.09 -50.18 -8.61
C TRP A 608 -22.53 -49.14 -7.64
N LEU A 609 -21.76 -49.60 -6.66
CA LEU A 609 -20.87 -48.79 -5.84
C LEU A 609 -19.46 -49.37 -5.93
N ASN A 610 -18.63 -48.83 -6.83
CA ASN A 610 -17.19 -49.11 -6.80
C ASN A 610 -16.57 -48.25 -5.68
N TYR A 611 -16.15 -48.88 -4.59
CA TYR A 611 -15.38 -48.19 -3.56
C TYR A 611 -13.95 -47.99 -4.08
N TYR A 612 -13.45 -46.76 -4.02
CA TYR A 612 -12.02 -46.50 -3.95
C TYR A 612 -11.72 -46.10 -2.51
N ASP A 613 -10.91 -46.90 -1.84
CA ASP A 613 -10.48 -46.60 -0.47
C ASP A 613 -9.66 -45.29 -0.45
N PHE A 614 -10.23 -44.20 0.06
CA PHE A 614 -9.54 -42.92 0.28
C PHE A 614 -9.00 -42.85 1.72
N SER A 615 -8.35 -43.92 2.18
CA SER A 615 -7.45 -43.81 3.33
C SER A 615 -6.29 -42.87 2.96
N LEU A 616 -5.75 -42.14 3.95
CA LEU A 616 -4.56 -41.28 3.76
C LEU A 616 -3.36 -42.05 3.17
N ASN A 617 -3.40 -43.39 3.28
CA ASN A 617 -2.49 -44.36 2.67
C ASN A 617 -2.57 -44.42 1.12
N ASN A 618 -3.67 -44.00 0.50
CA ASN A 618 -3.91 -44.08 -0.95
C ASN A 618 -3.74 -42.75 -1.71
N LEU A 619 -3.47 -41.63 -1.02
CA LEU A 619 -3.34 -40.29 -1.63
C LEU A 619 -2.24 -40.20 -2.72
N LEU A 620 -1.29 -41.14 -2.76
CA LEU A 620 -0.19 -41.18 -3.73
C LEU A 620 -0.15 -42.46 -4.58
N ARG A 621 -1.18 -43.32 -4.52
CA ARG A 621 -1.29 -44.51 -5.37
C ARG A 621 -2.47 -44.38 -6.31
N LEU A 622 -2.19 -43.99 -7.56
CA LEU A 622 -3.09 -44.24 -8.69
C LEU A 622 -3.16 -45.76 -8.93
N GLY A 623 -4.03 -46.45 -8.17
CA GLY A 623 -4.20 -47.89 -8.22
C GLY A 623 -5.51 -48.30 -7.58
N PHE A 624 -6.39 -48.89 -8.38
CA PHE A 624 -7.75 -49.30 -8.08
C PHE A 624 -7.77 -50.40 -7.00
N ASN A 625 -8.00 -50.05 -5.73
CA ASN A 625 -8.44 -51.01 -4.71
C ASN A 625 -9.95 -51.04 -4.70
N ASP A 626 -10.47 -52.04 -5.40
CA ASP A 626 -11.87 -52.31 -5.68
C ASP A 626 -12.48 -53.07 -4.49
N ILE A 627 -12.88 -52.38 -3.41
CA ILE A 627 -13.80 -52.98 -2.43
C ILE A 627 -15.16 -53.01 -3.11
N ARG A 628 -15.45 -54.14 -3.74
CA ARG A 628 -16.73 -54.39 -4.40
C ARG A 628 -17.79 -54.61 -3.34
N LEU A 629 -18.58 -53.58 -3.04
CA LEU A 629 -19.98 -53.77 -2.64
C LEU A 629 -20.77 -54.20 -3.88
N ARG A 630 -20.46 -55.39 -4.42
CA ARG A 630 -21.36 -56.11 -5.33
C ARG A 630 -22.34 -56.88 -4.47
N ASP A 631 -23.20 -56.16 -3.77
CA ASP A 631 -24.38 -56.76 -3.18
C ASP A 631 -25.55 -56.46 -4.10
N GLU A 632 -26.16 -57.51 -4.67
CA GLU A 632 -27.36 -57.46 -5.51
C GLU A 632 -28.50 -56.67 -4.85
N HIS A 633 -28.42 -56.50 -3.53
CA HIS A 633 -29.47 -56.02 -2.65
C HIS A 633 -29.17 -54.69 -1.93
N LEU A 634 -28.09 -53.97 -2.31
CA LEU A 634 -27.74 -52.68 -1.69
C LEU A 634 -28.85 -51.63 -1.95
N PRO A 635 -29.44 -51.01 -0.90
CA PRO A 635 -30.47 -50.00 -1.07
C PRO A 635 -29.94 -48.82 -1.89
N GLY A 636 -30.65 -48.45 -2.95
CA GLY A 636 -30.25 -47.35 -3.84
C GLY A 636 -30.00 -46.03 -3.10
N ILE A 637 -30.71 -45.79 -2.00
CA ILE A 637 -30.53 -44.61 -1.13
C ILE A 637 -29.11 -44.53 -0.55
N ILE A 638 -28.51 -45.67 -0.15
CA ILE A 638 -27.14 -45.70 0.38
C ILE A 638 -26.14 -45.40 -0.73
N THR A 639 -26.36 -45.94 -1.94
CA THR A 639 -25.52 -45.61 -3.10
C THR A 639 -25.61 -44.12 -3.46
N THR A 640 -26.81 -43.53 -3.43
CA THR A 640 -27.01 -42.10 -3.66
C THR A 640 -26.29 -41.25 -2.61
N LEU A 641 -26.33 -41.65 -1.34
CA LEU A 641 -25.62 -40.96 -0.25
C LEU A 641 -24.10 -40.98 -0.45
N ALA A 642 -23.54 -42.12 -0.84
CA ALA A 642 -22.11 -42.26 -1.14
C ALA A 642 -21.70 -41.43 -2.36
N TRP A 643 -22.47 -41.48 -3.45
CA TRP A 643 -22.23 -40.64 -4.64
C TRP A 643 -22.30 -39.14 -4.33
N TYR A 644 -23.19 -38.74 -3.42
CA TYR A 644 -23.28 -37.36 -2.94
C TYR A 644 -22.01 -36.93 -2.18
N GLN A 645 -21.56 -37.73 -1.21
CA GLN A 645 -20.30 -37.50 -0.49
C GLN A 645 -19.12 -37.41 -1.47
N TRP A 646 -19.03 -38.32 -2.43
CA TRP A 646 -17.96 -38.36 -3.43
C TRP A 646 -17.94 -37.13 -4.32
N SER A 647 -19.10 -36.67 -4.77
CA SER A 647 -19.23 -35.46 -5.59
C SER A 647 -18.71 -34.24 -4.82
N LEU A 648 -19.08 -34.10 -3.54
CA LEU A 648 -18.54 -33.08 -2.65
C LEU A 648 -17.04 -33.25 -2.38
N GLY A 649 -16.57 -34.49 -2.21
CA GLY A 649 -15.18 -34.84 -2.00
C GLY A 649 -14.29 -34.47 -3.18
N LEU A 650 -14.73 -34.73 -4.41
CA LEU A 650 -14.01 -34.35 -5.64
C LEU A 650 -13.91 -32.82 -5.77
N LEU A 651 -15.01 -32.11 -5.50
CA LEU A 651 -15.01 -30.64 -5.46
C LEU A 651 -14.04 -30.10 -4.39
N TYR A 652 -14.05 -30.69 -3.20
CA TYR A 652 -13.14 -30.35 -2.12
C TYR A 652 -11.67 -30.60 -2.49
N ILE A 653 -11.33 -31.77 -3.04
CA ILE A 653 -9.96 -32.09 -3.46
C ILE A 653 -9.49 -31.13 -4.54
N THR A 654 -10.34 -30.84 -5.52
CA THR A 654 -10.05 -29.85 -6.57
C THR A 654 -9.75 -28.48 -5.97
N LEU A 655 -10.59 -28.03 -5.02
CA LEU A 655 -10.40 -26.77 -4.32
C LEU A 655 -9.12 -26.76 -3.47
N LEU A 656 -8.80 -27.87 -2.80
CA LEU A 656 -7.60 -28.02 -1.98
C LEU A 656 -6.33 -27.98 -2.84
N LEU A 657 -6.28 -28.77 -3.92
CA LEU A 657 -5.15 -28.76 -4.87
C LEU A 657 -4.97 -27.38 -5.51
N TRP A 658 -6.07 -26.76 -5.93
CA TRP A 658 -6.04 -25.40 -6.46
C TRP A 658 -5.54 -24.38 -5.43
N THR A 659 -5.92 -24.51 -4.17
CA THR A 659 -5.43 -23.65 -3.07
C THR A 659 -3.94 -23.88 -2.81
N LEU A 660 -3.50 -25.14 -2.69
CA LEU A 660 -2.10 -25.51 -2.50
C LEU A 660 -1.21 -24.98 -3.61
N SER A 661 -1.68 -25.04 -4.87
CA SER A 661 -0.98 -24.49 -6.04
C SER A 661 -0.70 -22.99 -5.93
N ARG A 662 -1.54 -22.24 -5.21
CA ARG A 662 -1.43 -20.78 -5.05
C ARG A 662 -0.66 -20.36 -3.81
N THR A 663 -0.64 -21.20 -2.78
CA THR A 663 -0.03 -20.86 -1.49
C THR A 663 1.38 -21.40 -1.32
N ILE A 664 1.71 -22.53 -1.95
CA ILE A 664 3.03 -23.16 -1.82
C ILE A 664 3.83 -22.92 -3.11
N PRO A 665 4.97 -22.19 -3.05
CA PRO A 665 5.90 -22.09 -4.17
C PRO A 665 6.33 -23.48 -4.63
N GLY A 666 6.32 -23.75 -5.94
CA GLY A 666 6.78 -25.02 -6.52
C GLY A 666 5.70 -26.09 -6.72
N VAL A 667 4.57 -26.06 -5.99
CA VAL A 667 3.47 -27.02 -6.23
C VAL A 667 2.80 -26.77 -7.60
N ASN A 668 2.81 -25.53 -8.09
CA ASN A 668 2.41 -25.22 -9.46
C ASN A 668 3.23 -26.00 -10.51
N LEU A 669 4.51 -26.28 -10.27
CA LEU A 669 5.33 -27.04 -11.22
C LEU A 669 4.92 -28.52 -11.29
N LEU A 670 4.44 -29.09 -10.18
CA LEU A 670 3.97 -30.49 -10.12
C LEU A 670 2.57 -30.65 -10.72
N ILE A 671 1.69 -29.67 -10.55
CA ILE A 671 0.29 -29.71 -11.04
C ILE A 671 0.21 -29.29 -12.52
N TYR A 672 1.12 -28.44 -12.99
CA TYR A 672 1.23 -28.00 -14.40
C TYR A 672 2.43 -28.63 -15.12
N LEU A 673 2.78 -29.89 -14.81
CA LEU A 673 3.66 -30.66 -15.69
C LEU A 673 3.01 -30.73 -17.08
N LYS A 674 3.62 -30.01 -18.01
CA LYS A 674 3.29 -30.01 -19.44
C LYS A 674 3.83 -31.28 -20.10
#